data_AF-A0A8T4EDW7-F1
#
_entry.id   AF-A0A8T4EDW7-F1
#
_cell.length_a   1.000
_cell.length_b   1.000
_cell.length_c   1.000
_cell.angle_alpha   90.00
_cell.angle_beta   90.00
_cell.angle_gamma   90.00
#
_symmetry.space_group_name_H-M   'P 1'
#
loop_
_entity.id
_entity.type
_entity.pdbx_description
1 polymer ?
#
loop_
_entity_poly.entity_id
_entity_poly.type
_entity_poly.pdbx_seq_one_letter_code
_entity_poly.pdbx_strand_id
1 'polypeptide(L)'
;MYSTYLGGNGVEEANGIAVENGFAYIFGSTTSGDFPTVNAYDPHMSGGGIRDCFVTKFSQSGQYLEYSTALGSDLNDYAKDIVVENGYAYVTGTTQSHTTFPKVNCASLGGGGLDCFVTKLNISGSSLCYSNVIGGDDNDWGNGISVQNGVIYLAGSTESQDFPISNAYDAHLDGPWDGFLLSIDSVNHQIESCSFIGGSGYDYAYDIAVDDCYVYLTGEVGSDDFPLLYPYNSTLAGESDSFISVFAQDCCSLIYSTFFGGAASDYGYSVIIENKMIYLLGHSESSNLPQVDSYDSTYNGEVDSFTLIFSLDNDSDGLPDWTELYRLGTNPQSNDTDSDSMPDGWEVLYGLDPLNSSDAYDDLDDDSLANYLEYSFGTLASNPDSDNDTLLDGTEIYNYHTNPLSNDTDSDLMPDGWEIQYGLDPLVDDASEDADGDGLINLYEYIAGTNPLLEDTDADGYPDLWEIESGFDPLDTSLNIIEYIVYNPIVLVYFGIALFVSYLIAVSIRPLNEIRNNRNKKKEKERQEKEGKKRLALEQRRLDEDRTHKEKRMKKEPWLTHEQLESGEEAPLDQILNWIHMQYSDAKGLMQAGDFSKSHQILSVITDAMLGKWDIIREVGPDIEQNLLPQLQSDYAISHSKSEFQKASDAVEVIRRIKTEPLDIRMKRVREGAFEDLIRIAKASISSASQVADSHKHEAVKAQLVSLEKDLQLLLSQIPAEIDKDSKAFDKLDESIQKMRDLIHSNPASIDGKKHIVSALRRSTNELRVLQQTLSLSDTKKLAIDALLELANQRIGRYDSQILQDQSLRRTDEITAILDDTIRMIDDTSLSVKERLELANGTLHQVRVYMKDLDNYPSLVTAIMAKMDVLQYRVSKMDELKGLLGKLAEEGAIPEIVTSEDAKLAIEGFLIQAEYAAERLRHIERKSDEYWSLSRKHLEQLERALGLITEFHLEIYRARTIKLLGNFREK
;
A
#
# COMPACT_ATOMS: atom_id res chain seq x y z
N MET A 1 -21.93 16.40 -30.67
CA MET A 1 -22.15 17.84 -30.47
C MET A 1 -23.62 18.05 -30.10
N TYR A 2 -23.89 18.60 -28.92
CA TYR A 2 -25.22 19.04 -28.50
C TYR A 2 -25.12 20.49 -28.02
N SER A 3 -26.25 21.20 -28.00
CA SER A 3 -26.39 22.51 -27.36
C SER A 3 -27.80 22.62 -26.80
N THR A 4 -27.96 23.34 -25.69
CA THR A 4 -29.26 23.54 -25.03
C THR A 4 -29.28 24.86 -24.28
N TYR A 5 -30.48 25.32 -23.92
CA TYR A 5 -30.68 26.42 -22.98
C TYR A 5 -30.89 25.87 -21.57
N LEU A 6 -30.38 26.56 -20.56
CA LEU A 6 -30.55 26.28 -19.14
C LEU A 6 -30.88 27.61 -18.44
N GLY A 7 -32.05 27.71 -17.81
CA GLY A 7 -32.47 28.93 -17.11
C GLY A 7 -33.96 29.00 -16.83
N GLY A 8 -34.37 30.04 -16.10
CA GLY A 8 -35.75 30.37 -15.75
C GLY A 8 -36.25 31.63 -16.46
N ASN A 9 -37.13 32.39 -15.79
CA ASN A 9 -37.71 33.63 -16.35
C ASN A 9 -36.86 34.90 -16.14
N GLY A 10 -35.79 34.82 -15.36
CA GLY A 10 -34.87 35.90 -15.02
C GLY A 10 -33.63 35.93 -15.90
N VAL A 11 -32.55 36.45 -15.32
CA VAL A 11 -31.19 36.45 -15.87
C VAL A 11 -30.40 35.29 -15.28
N GLU A 12 -29.72 34.56 -16.16
CA GLU A 12 -28.74 33.52 -15.84
C GLU A 12 -27.38 33.88 -16.43
N GLU A 13 -26.34 33.67 -15.65
CA GLU A 13 -24.96 33.79 -16.05
C GLU A 13 -24.26 32.46 -15.76
N ALA A 14 -23.67 31.84 -16.78
CA ALA A 14 -22.82 30.67 -16.61
C ALA A 14 -21.37 31.18 -16.48
N ASN A 15 -20.79 31.02 -15.30
CA ASN A 15 -19.48 31.59 -14.97
C ASN A 15 -18.35 30.57 -15.14
N GLY A 16 -18.61 29.29 -14.85
CA GLY A 16 -17.61 28.22 -14.96
C GLY A 16 -18.18 26.93 -15.57
N ILE A 17 -17.29 26.17 -16.22
CA ILE A 17 -17.58 24.84 -16.77
C ILE A 17 -16.43 23.88 -16.46
N ALA A 18 -16.77 22.69 -15.96
CA ALA A 18 -15.83 21.58 -15.78
C ALA A 18 -16.34 20.33 -16.50
N VAL A 19 -15.41 19.48 -16.96
CA VAL A 19 -15.73 18.24 -17.66
C VAL A 19 -14.96 17.08 -17.05
N GLU A 20 -15.68 16.02 -16.70
CA GLU A 20 -15.05 14.79 -16.22
C GLU A 20 -15.83 13.59 -16.74
N ASN A 21 -15.13 12.60 -17.29
CA ASN A 21 -15.73 11.36 -17.81
C ASN A 21 -16.87 11.61 -18.82
N GLY A 22 -16.76 12.68 -19.61
CA GLY A 22 -17.77 13.09 -20.60
C GLY A 22 -19.02 13.77 -20.04
N PHE A 23 -19.12 14.00 -18.73
CA PHE A 23 -20.19 14.80 -18.11
C PHE A 23 -19.76 16.26 -18.01
N ALA A 24 -20.65 17.18 -18.36
CA ALA A 24 -20.42 18.61 -18.21
C ALA A 24 -21.08 19.14 -16.93
N TYR A 25 -20.33 19.94 -16.18
CA TYR A 25 -20.77 20.60 -14.96
C TYR A 25 -20.73 22.10 -15.19
N ILE A 26 -21.81 22.79 -14.87
CA ILE A 26 -21.95 24.24 -15.03
C ILE A 26 -22.16 24.85 -13.65
N PHE A 27 -21.37 25.87 -13.36
CA PHE A 27 -21.56 26.73 -12.19
C PHE A 27 -21.87 28.16 -12.65
N GLY A 28 -22.85 28.77 -12.02
CA GLY A 28 -23.35 30.06 -12.48
C GLY A 28 -24.27 30.73 -11.48
N SER A 29 -24.68 31.95 -11.83
CA SER A 29 -25.59 32.77 -11.05
C SER A 29 -26.95 32.87 -11.72
N THR A 30 -28.03 32.91 -10.95
CA THR A 30 -29.39 33.11 -11.45
C THR A 30 -30.17 34.09 -10.60
N THR A 31 -31.06 34.84 -11.26
CA THR A 31 -32.07 35.70 -10.61
C THR A 31 -33.47 35.08 -10.71
N SER A 32 -33.57 33.84 -11.22
CA SER A 32 -34.82 33.13 -11.47
C SER A 32 -35.28 32.33 -10.26
N GLY A 33 -36.43 32.70 -9.70
CA GLY A 33 -37.10 31.87 -8.68
C GLY A 33 -37.64 30.54 -9.23
N ASP A 34 -37.65 30.34 -10.54
CA ASP A 34 -38.10 29.11 -11.23
C ASP A 34 -36.98 28.39 -11.99
N PHE A 35 -35.73 28.61 -11.61
CA PHE A 35 -34.59 27.92 -12.20
C PHE A 35 -34.76 26.38 -12.10
N PRO A 36 -34.43 25.60 -13.16
CA PRO A 36 -34.67 24.17 -13.19
C PRO A 36 -33.78 23.39 -12.21
N THR A 37 -34.34 22.92 -11.10
CA THR A 37 -33.64 22.04 -10.13
C THR A 37 -34.02 20.57 -10.31
N VAL A 38 -33.05 19.65 -10.14
CA VAL A 38 -33.21 18.20 -10.30
C VAL A 38 -32.31 17.49 -9.28
N ASN A 39 -32.84 16.53 -8.51
CA ASN A 39 -32.07 15.79 -7.49
C ASN A 39 -31.25 16.71 -6.54
N ALA A 40 -31.81 17.88 -6.25
CA ALA A 40 -31.08 18.99 -5.66
C ALA A 40 -30.80 18.79 -4.17
N TYR A 41 -29.65 19.29 -3.72
CA TYR A 41 -29.40 19.59 -2.31
C TYR A 41 -30.40 20.64 -1.81
N ASP A 42 -30.51 21.75 -2.53
CA ASP A 42 -31.51 22.79 -2.30
C ASP A 42 -32.38 22.97 -3.55
N PRO A 43 -33.67 22.57 -3.50
CA PRO A 43 -34.59 22.74 -4.61
C PRO A 43 -35.13 24.19 -4.71
N HIS A 44 -34.82 25.05 -3.75
CA HIS A 44 -35.29 26.42 -3.70
C HIS A 44 -34.13 27.38 -3.93
N MET A 45 -34.24 28.22 -4.97
CA MET A 45 -33.41 29.42 -5.04
C MET A 45 -33.86 30.32 -3.88
N SER A 46 -32.99 30.52 -2.90
CA SER A 46 -33.27 31.21 -1.64
C SER A 46 -33.69 32.65 -1.94
N GLY A 47 -35.00 32.93 -1.91
CA GLY A 47 -35.57 34.24 -2.27
C GLY A 47 -35.27 35.41 -1.30
N GLY A 48 -34.09 35.48 -0.70
CA GLY A 48 -33.65 36.60 0.13
C GLY A 48 -32.87 37.68 -0.65
N GLY A 49 -32.04 37.29 -1.62
CA GLY A 49 -31.27 38.17 -2.51
C GLY A 49 -31.89 38.34 -3.91
N ILE A 50 -31.29 39.18 -4.77
CA ILE A 50 -31.68 39.25 -6.19
C ILE A 50 -30.97 38.20 -7.05
N ARG A 51 -29.93 37.53 -6.54
CA ARG A 51 -29.05 36.61 -7.27
C ARG A 51 -28.52 35.49 -6.35
N ASP A 52 -28.74 34.24 -6.75
CA ASP A 52 -28.25 33.01 -6.12
C ASP A 52 -27.31 32.25 -7.06
N CYS A 53 -26.44 31.38 -6.55
CA CYS A 53 -25.64 30.48 -7.38
C CYS A 53 -26.37 29.14 -7.65
N PHE A 54 -25.99 28.46 -8.72
CA PHE A 54 -26.47 27.12 -9.04
C PHE A 54 -25.33 26.22 -9.53
N VAL A 55 -25.43 24.92 -9.24
CA VAL A 55 -24.53 23.89 -9.78
C VAL A 55 -25.36 22.87 -10.56
N THR A 56 -25.02 22.65 -11.83
CA THR A 56 -25.77 21.73 -12.72
C THR A 56 -24.84 20.72 -13.37
N LYS A 57 -25.19 19.43 -13.32
CA LYS A 57 -24.51 18.35 -14.05
C LYS A 57 -25.41 17.83 -15.17
N PHE A 58 -24.93 17.89 -16.40
CA PHE A 58 -25.59 17.32 -17.57
C PHE A 58 -25.22 15.85 -17.74
N SER A 59 -26.16 15.05 -18.25
CA SER A 59 -25.84 13.74 -18.82
C SER A 59 -24.84 13.90 -19.98
N GLN A 60 -24.05 12.87 -20.28
CA GLN A 60 -23.08 12.89 -21.38
C GLN A 60 -23.70 13.25 -22.75
N SER A 61 -25.01 12.99 -22.91
CA SER A 61 -25.76 13.32 -24.13
C SER A 61 -26.30 14.75 -24.18
N GLY A 62 -26.28 15.47 -23.06
CA GLY A 62 -26.89 16.78 -22.89
C GLY A 62 -28.42 16.81 -22.89
N GLN A 63 -29.09 15.64 -22.94
CA GLN A 63 -30.55 15.58 -23.10
C GLN A 63 -31.34 15.78 -21.80
N TYR A 64 -30.70 15.55 -20.65
CA TYR A 64 -31.28 15.75 -19.33
C TYR A 64 -30.18 16.09 -18.30
N LEU A 65 -30.62 16.65 -17.18
CA LEU A 65 -29.77 16.97 -16.02
C LEU A 65 -29.68 15.74 -15.11
N GLU A 66 -28.46 15.33 -14.75
CA GLU A 66 -28.24 14.32 -13.72
C GLU A 66 -28.60 14.90 -12.34
N TYR A 67 -28.17 16.14 -12.09
CA TYR A 67 -28.66 16.98 -11.01
C TYR A 67 -28.54 18.47 -11.36
N SER A 68 -29.30 19.29 -10.65
CA SER A 68 -29.18 20.74 -10.63
C SER A 68 -29.69 21.27 -9.30
N THR A 69 -28.87 22.04 -8.59
CA THR A 69 -29.16 22.52 -7.24
C THR A 69 -28.86 24.01 -7.10
N ALA A 70 -29.61 24.68 -6.24
CA ALA A 70 -29.25 25.99 -5.74
C ALA A 70 -28.09 25.87 -4.74
N LEU A 71 -27.27 26.92 -4.67
CA LEU A 71 -26.24 27.14 -3.66
C LEU A 71 -26.17 28.65 -3.37
N GLY A 72 -26.48 29.06 -2.15
CA GLY A 72 -26.56 30.47 -1.83
C GLY A 72 -27.12 30.73 -0.45
N SER A 73 -27.49 31.98 -0.21
CA SER A 73 -27.87 32.55 1.07
C SER A 73 -29.14 33.40 0.93
N ASP A 74 -29.50 34.14 1.98
CA ASP A 74 -30.58 35.13 1.91
C ASP A 74 -30.12 36.50 1.35
N LEU A 75 -28.88 36.63 0.87
CA LEU A 75 -28.34 37.82 0.24
C LEU A 75 -27.80 37.48 -1.15
N ASN A 76 -27.04 38.36 -1.79
CA ASN A 76 -26.51 38.06 -3.12
C ASN A 76 -25.28 37.17 -3.04
N ASP A 77 -25.26 36.17 -3.91
CA ASP A 77 -24.16 35.25 -4.10
C ASP A 77 -23.71 35.29 -5.56
N TYR A 78 -22.39 35.24 -5.79
CA TYR A 78 -21.76 35.36 -7.09
C TYR A 78 -20.93 34.11 -7.36
N ALA A 79 -21.32 33.38 -8.39
CA ALA A 79 -20.56 32.24 -8.89
C ALA A 79 -19.33 32.71 -9.66
N LYS A 80 -18.18 32.06 -9.41
CA LYS A 80 -16.92 32.38 -10.10
C LYS A 80 -16.41 31.18 -10.87
N ASP A 81 -16.03 30.11 -10.18
CA ASP A 81 -15.34 28.99 -10.83
C ASP A 81 -15.71 27.61 -10.26
N ILE A 82 -15.49 26.57 -11.06
CA ILE A 82 -15.79 25.16 -10.78
C ILE A 82 -14.71 24.22 -11.28
N VAL A 83 -14.33 23.26 -10.44
CA VAL A 83 -13.48 22.12 -10.79
C VAL A 83 -14.12 20.82 -10.32
N VAL A 84 -13.81 19.71 -11.01
CA VAL A 84 -14.34 18.38 -10.69
C VAL A 84 -13.19 17.40 -10.56
N GLU A 85 -13.15 16.68 -9.44
CA GLU A 85 -12.18 15.63 -9.18
C GLU A 85 -12.89 14.40 -8.59
N ASN A 86 -12.68 13.24 -9.20
CA ASN A 86 -13.30 11.97 -8.80
C ASN A 86 -14.84 12.04 -8.73
N GLY A 87 -15.44 12.83 -9.62
CA GLY A 87 -16.88 13.07 -9.71
C GLY A 87 -17.47 14.01 -8.65
N TYR A 88 -16.66 14.57 -7.73
CA TYR A 88 -17.10 15.60 -6.79
C TYR A 88 -16.93 16.98 -7.43
N ALA A 89 -17.96 17.84 -7.35
CA ALA A 89 -17.88 19.21 -7.82
C ALA A 89 -17.43 20.14 -6.69
N TYR A 90 -16.39 20.92 -6.95
CA TYR A 90 -15.85 21.94 -6.07
C TYR A 90 -16.09 23.29 -6.72
N VAL A 91 -16.65 24.22 -5.97
CA VAL A 91 -17.00 25.55 -6.48
C VAL A 91 -16.53 26.64 -5.55
N THR A 92 -16.14 27.77 -6.14
CA THR A 92 -15.76 28.98 -5.42
C THR A 92 -16.52 30.20 -5.92
N GLY A 93 -16.68 31.19 -5.05
CA GLY A 93 -17.31 32.45 -5.40
C GLY A 93 -17.34 33.40 -4.23
N THR A 94 -18.25 34.36 -4.28
CA THR A 94 -18.39 35.39 -3.26
C THR A 94 -19.82 35.46 -2.74
N THR A 95 -19.98 35.57 -1.42
CA THR A 95 -21.28 35.73 -0.75
C THR A 95 -21.35 37.03 0.02
N GLN A 96 -22.51 37.68 0.02
CA GLN A 96 -22.80 38.79 0.94
C GLN A 96 -23.24 38.33 2.33
N SER A 97 -23.42 37.02 2.53
CA SER A 97 -23.94 36.48 3.78
C SER A 97 -22.90 35.70 4.57
N HIS A 98 -22.59 36.23 5.74
CA HIS A 98 -21.71 35.57 6.71
C HIS A 98 -22.47 34.66 7.68
N THR A 99 -23.81 34.63 7.62
CA THR A 99 -24.64 33.95 8.64
C THR A 99 -25.56 32.87 8.09
N THR A 100 -26.03 33.02 6.85
CA THR A 100 -27.03 32.12 6.26
C THR A 100 -26.48 31.28 5.12
N PHE A 101 -25.32 31.64 4.54
CA PHE A 101 -24.65 30.78 3.56
C PHE A 101 -24.33 29.41 4.19
N PRO A 102 -24.56 28.29 3.49
CA PRO A 102 -24.36 26.94 4.03
C PRO A 102 -22.95 26.72 4.56
N LYS A 103 -22.85 26.23 5.79
CA LYS A 103 -21.58 25.88 6.45
C LYS A 103 -21.62 24.41 6.87
N VAL A 104 -20.70 23.60 6.35
CA VAL A 104 -20.64 22.15 6.58
C VAL A 104 -19.20 21.73 6.77
N ASN A 105 -18.92 21.03 7.87
CA ASN A 105 -17.59 20.50 8.23
C ASN A 105 -16.47 21.57 8.22
N CYS A 106 -16.77 22.78 8.66
CA CYS A 106 -15.82 23.90 8.68
C CYS A 106 -15.83 24.67 10.02
N ALA A 107 -14.77 25.44 10.25
CA ALA A 107 -14.79 26.56 11.17
C ALA A 107 -15.17 27.82 10.37
N SER A 108 -16.12 28.62 10.88
CA SER A 108 -16.49 29.89 10.23
C SER A 108 -15.30 30.86 10.29
N LEU A 109 -14.76 31.23 9.14
CA LEU A 109 -13.58 32.09 8.99
C LEU A 109 -13.91 33.35 8.19
N GLY A 110 -15.09 33.94 8.40
CA GLY A 110 -15.53 35.13 7.67
C GLY A 110 -16.49 36.00 8.49
N GLY A 111 -16.66 37.24 8.06
CA GLY A 111 -17.57 38.21 8.66
C GLY A 111 -17.22 39.65 8.35
N GLY A 112 -18.03 40.35 7.55
CA GLY A 112 -17.67 41.70 7.13
C GLY A 112 -18.47 42.20 5.95
N GLY A 113 -17.79 42.48 4.84
CA GLY A 113 -18.36 42.92 3.56
C GLY A 113 -18.85 41.76 2.69
N LEU A 114 -18.15 41.49 1.60
CA LEU A 114 -18.36 40.34 0.71
C LEU A 114 -17.28 39.31 1.06
N ASP A 115 -17.62 38.03 1.27
CA ASP A 115 -16.62 37.00 1.60
C ASP A 115 -16.49 35.95 0.49
N CYS A 116 -15.29 35.36 0.36
CA CYS A 116 -15.07 34.18 -0.45
C CYS A 116 -15.81 32.97 0.15
N PHE A 117 -16.32 32.07 -0.69
CA PHE A 117 -16.79 30.76 -0.23
C PHE A 117 -16.18 29.64 -1.06
N VAL A 118 -16.07 28.47 -0.44
CA VAL A 118 -15.70 27.21 -1.10
C VAL A 118 -16.71 26.14 -0.73
N THR A 119 -17.17 25.37 -1.71
CA THR A 119 -18.15 24.30 -1.50
C THR A 119 -17.80 23.06 -2.30
N LYS A 120 -17.83 21.90 -1.64
CA LYS A 120 -17.71 20.57 -2.24
C LYS A 120 -19.05 19.85 -2.18
N LEU A 121 -19.63 19.55 -3.34
CA LEU A 121 -20.85 18.76 -3.45
C LEU A 121 -20.55 17.27 -3.58
N ASN A 122 -21.44 16.43 -3.07
CA ASN A 122 -21.38 15.00 -3.32
C ASN A 122 -21.61 14.67 -4.82
N ILE A 123 -21.25 13.47 -5.24
CA ILE A 123 -21.33 13.02 -6.64
C ILE A 123 -22.75 13.11 -7.23
N SER A 124 -23.77 12.97 -6.39
CA SER A 124 -25.19 13.07 -6.78
C SER A 124 -25.77 14.48 -6.76
N GLY A 125 -25.03 15.49 -6.29
CA GLY A 125 -25.51 16.86 -6.10
C GLY A 125 -26.54 17.06 -5.00
N SER A 126 -26.79 16.04 -4.17
CA SER A 126 -27.89 15.99 -3.20
C SER A 126 -27.50 16.42 -1.78
N SER A 127 -26.21 16.60 -1.50
CA SER A 127 -25.70 17.08 -0.22
C SER A 127 -24.34 17.76 -0.37
N LEU A 128 -24.02 18.66 0.55
CA LEU A 128 -22.70 19.26 0.68
C LEU A 128 -21.80 18.36 1.52
N CYS A 129 -20.61 18.04 1.00
CA CYS A 129 -19.56 17.33 1.73
C CYS A 129 -18.75 18.29 2.62
N TYR A 130 -18.51 19.50 2.10
CA TYR A 130 -17.81 20.59 2.76
C TYR A 130 -18.35 21.90 2.22
N SER A 131 -18.47 22.92 3.08
CA SER A 131 -18.82 24.27 2.66
C SER A 131 -18.33 25.25 3.70
N ASN A 132 -17.56 26.25 3.27
CA ASN A 132 -17.03 27.29 4.14
C ASN A 132 -17.11 28.68 3.51
N VAL A 133 -17.18 29.69 4.39
CA VAL A 133 -17.07 31.11 4.05
C VAL A 133 -15.79 31.61 4.70
N ILE A 134 -14.93 32.22 3.90
CA ILE A 134 -13.54 32.59 4.21
C ILE A 134 -13.36 34.06 3.83
N GLY A 135 -13.00 34.88 4.81
CA GLY A 135 -12.90 36.33 4.67
C GLY A 135 -12.49 37.02 5.97
N GLY A 136 -12.36 38.33 5.92
CA GLY A 136 -12.14 39.22 7.06
C GLY A 136 -13.26 40.25 7.18
N ASP A 137 -12.94 41.39 7.80
CA ASP A 137 -13.90 42.46 8.06
C ASP A 137 -14.34 43.24 6.79
N ASP A 138 -13.56 43.20 5.70
CA ASP A 138 -13.79 43.96 4.46
C ASP A 138 -14.24 43.04 3.29
N ASN A 139 -13.88 43.33 2.02
CA ASN A 139 -14.31 42.52 0.87
C ASN A 139 -13.23 41.52 0.44
N ASP A 140 -13.65 40.28 0.18
CA ASP A 140 -12.83 39.15 -0.20
C ASP A 140 -13.50 38.36 -1.33
N TRP A 141 -12.79 38.18 -2.43
CA TRP A 141 -13.30 37.53 -3.65
C TRP A 141 -12.60 36.20 -3.88
N GLY A 142 -13.35 35.10 -3.99
CA GLY A 142 -12.82 33.82 -4.49
C GLY A 142 -12.98 33.76 -5.99
N ASN A 143 -11.89 33.86 -6.75
CA ASN A 143 -11.93 34.01 -8.21
C ASN A 143 -11.68 32.69 -8.96
N GLY A 144 -10.66 31.92 -8.58
CA GLY A 144 -10.29 30.65 -9.23
C GLY A 144 -10.18 29.49 -8.25
N ILE A 145 -10.45 28.27 -8.71
CA ILE A 145 -10.33 27.04 -7.92
C ILE A 145 -9.69 25.90 -8.71
N SER A 146 -8.74 25.21 -8.09
CA SER A 146 -8.19 23.96 -8.60
C SER A 146 -8.12 22.91 -7.50
N VAL A 147 -8.14 21.62 -7.87
CA VAL A 147 -8.04 20.51 -6.92
C VAL A 147 -7.10 19.47 -7.49
N GLN A 148 -6.14 19.03 -6.67
CA GLN A 148 -5.23 17.95 -7.03
C GLN A 148 -4.84 17.16 -5.79
N ASN A 149 -4.83 15.83 -5.91
CA ASN A 149 -4.37 14.91 -4.88
C ASN A 149 -5.07 15.12 -3.51
N GLY A 150 -6.32 15.57 -3.53
CA GLY A 150 -7.11 15.82 -2.33
C GLY A 150 -6.81 17.16 -1.62
N VAL A 151 -6.08 18.08 -2.26
CA VAL A 151 -5.89 19.47 -1.79
C VAL A 151 -6.69 20.41 -2.69
N ILE A 152 -7.43 21.36 -2.09
CA ILE A 152 -8.16 22.42 -2.78
C ILE A 152 -7.30 23.67 -2.77
N TYR A 153 -7.01 24.21 -3.94
CA TYR A 153 -6.28 25.45 -4.14
C TYR A 153 -7.25 26.55 -4.61
N LEU A 154 -7.16 27.72 -4.00
CA LEU A 154 -8.01 28.87 -4.26
C LEU A 154 -7.15 30.09 -4.52
N ALA A 155 -7.47 30.80 -5.61
CA ALA A 155 -6.97 32.13 -5.87
C ALA A 155 -8.10 33.15 -5.74
N GLY A 156 -7.75 34.32 -5.23
CA GLY A 156 -8.72 35.38 -5.01
C GLY A 156 -8.08 36.71 -4.71
N SER A 157 -8.87 37.68 -4.26
CA SER A 157 -8.38 39.02 -3.92
C SER A 157 -9.07 39.53 -2.65
N THR A 158 -8.37 40.30 -1.84
CA THR A 158 -8.85 40.70 -0.50
C THR A 158 -8.46 42.14 -0.17
N GLU A 159 -9.40 42.87 0.45
CA GLU A 159 -9.18 44.16 1.12
C GLU A 159 -8.93 43.98 2.64
N SER A 160 -9.10 42.75 3.15
CA SER A 160 -9.17 42.47 4.57
C SER A 160 -7.78 42.25 5.16
N GLN A 161 -7.34 43.16 6.02
CA GLN A 161 -6.08 43.02 6.76
C GLN A 161 -6.09 41.80 7.72
N ASP A 162 -7.28 41.38 8.16
CA ASP A 162 -7.51 40.25 9.05
C ASP A 162 -7.92 38.97 8.32
N PHE A 163 -7.73 38.91 7.00
CA PHE A 163 -7.96 37.70 6.21
C PHE A 163 -7.19 36.50 6.81
N PRO A 164 -7.73 35.27 6.75
CA PRO A 164 -7.07 34.11 7.37
C PRO A 164 -5.67 33.86 6.81
N ILE A 165 -4.67 33.77 7.69
CA ILE A 165 -3.27 33.45 7.33
C ILE A 165 -2.86 32.15 8.01
N SER A 166 -2.22 31.27 7.25
CA SER A 166 -1.56 30.06 7.74
C SER A 166 -0.35 29.81 6.87
N ASN A 167 0.80 29.42 7.45
CA ASN A 167 2.00 29.04 6.71
C ASN A 167 2.19 29.82 5.39
N ALA A 168 2.48 31.12 5.49
CA ALA A 168 2.35 32.04 4.37
C ALA A 168 3.70 32.40 3.76
N TYR A 169 3.73 32.58 2.43
CA TYR A 169 4.81 33.26 1.71
C TYR A 169 4.88 34.73 2.14
N ASP A 170 3.74 35.42 2.03
CA ASP A 170 3.53 36.75 2.60
C ASP A 170 2.32 36.74 3.53
N ALA A 171 2.50 37.34 4.70
CA ALA A 171 1.52 37.45 5.78
C ALA A 171 0.97 38.87 5.91
N HIS A 172 1.24 39.77 4.98
CA HIS A 172 0.76 41.14 5.02
C HIS A 172 0.00 41.48 3.74
N LEU A 173 -1.12 42.18 3.94
CA LEU A 173 -1.76 42.98 2.91
C LEU A 173 -0.99 44.31 2.82
N ASP A 174 -0.29 44.53 1.71
CA ASP A 174 0.58 45.69 1.50
C ASP A 174 -0.06 46.77 0.61
N GLY A 175 -1.10 46.40 -0.16
CA GLY A 175 -1.89 47.27 -1.02
C GLY A 175 -3.35 47.45 -0.57
N PRO A 176 -4.17 48.24 -1.29
CA PRO A 176 -5.61 48.31 -1.06
C PRO A 176 -6.35 47.01 -1.43
N TRP A 177 -5.81 46.26 -2.38
CA TRP A 177 -6.27 44.92 -2.78
C TRP A 177 -5.03 44.13 -3.13
N ASP A 178 -4.84 43.00 -2.46
CA ASP A 178 -3.84 42.01 -2.88
C ASP A 178 -4.54 40.71 -3.29
N GLY A 179 -3.88 39.97 -4.17
CA GLY A 179 -4.23 38.60 -4.43
C GLY A 179 -4.00 37.74 -3.19
N PHE A 180 -4.70 36.61 -3.09
CA PHE A 180 -4.36 35.56 -2.13
C PHE A 180 -4.27 34.20 -2.81
N LEU A 181 -3.42 33.34 -2.27
CA LEU A 181 -3.31 31.93 -2.58
C LEU A 181 -3.57 31.11 -1.33
N LEU A 182 -4.63 30.30 -1.36
CA LEU A 182 -5.12 29.52 -0.23
C LEU A 182 -5.17 28.03 -0.59
N SER A 183 -4.63 27.18 0.27
CA SER A 183 -4.73 25.71 0.16
C SER A 183 -5.51 25.12 1.34
N ILE A 184 -6.35 24.13 1.04
CA ILE A 184 -7.23 23.46 2.02
C ILE A 184 -7.17 21.96 1.79
N ASP A 185 -6.91 21.21 2.86
CA ASP A 185 -7.06 19.76 2.85
C ASP A 185 -8.54 19.39 2.60
N SER A 186 -8.83 18.71 1.48
CA SER A 186 -10.21 18.38 1.09
C SER A 186 -10.86 17.30 1.97
N VAL A 187 -10.08 16.67 2.85
CA VAL A 187 -10.46 15.58 3.75
C VAL A 187 -10.60 16.07 5.18
N ASN A 188 -9.57 16.74 5.71
CA ASN A 188 -9.57 17.26 7.08
C ASN A 188 -10.19 18.66 7.18
N HIS A 189 -10.44 19.31 6.03
CA HIS A 189 -11.11 20.60 5.92
C HIS A 189 -10.39 21.75 6.64
N GLN A 190 -9.07 21.62 6.80
CA GLN A 190 -8.20 22.63 7.42
C GLN A 190 -7.48 23.44 6.33
N ILE A 191 -7.29 24.72 6.60
CA ILE A 191 -6.40 25.56 5.80
C ILE A 191 -4.96 25.10 6.06
N GLU A 192 -4.24 24.72 5.03
CA GLU A 192 -2.84 24.30 5.14
C GLU A 192 -1.91 25.51 5.02
N SER A 193 -2.09 26.30 3.96
CA SER A 193 -1.40 27.57 3.74
C SER A 193 -2.34 28.62 3.16
N CYS A 194 -2.07 29.89 3.46
CA CYS A 194 -2.73 31.05 2.90
C CYS A 194 -1.77 32.22 2.88
N SER A 195 -1.47 32.73 1.68
CA SER A 195 -0.47 33.77 1.42
C SER A 195 -1.11 34.95 0.68
N PHE A 196 -0.74 36.17 1.04
CA PHE A 196 -0.99 37.33 0.17
C PHE A 196 0.01 37.34 -1.00
N ILE A 197 -0.41 37.91 -2.12
CA ILE A 197 0.35 38.07 -3.35
C ILE A 197 0.01 39.45 -3.91
N GLY A 198 0.91 40.41 -3.68
CA GLY A 198 0.70 41.80 -4.06
C GLY A 198 1.89 42.68 -3.68
N GLY A 199 1.74 43.96 -3.92
CA GLY A 199 2.64 45.03 -3.49
C GLY A 199 1.82 46.23 -3.01
N SER A 200 2.34 47.44 -3.21
CA SER A 200 1.73 48.65 -2.65
C SER A 200 0.49 49.19 -3.40
N GLY A 201 0.18 48.63 -4.56
CA GLY A 201 -0.90 49.01 -5.48
C GLY A 201 -2.09 48.05 -5.44
N TYR A 202 -2.88 48.00 -6.52
CA TYR A 202 -3.98 47.06 -6.66
C TYR A 202 -3.48 45.83 -7.41
N ASP A 203 -3.56 44.66 -6.79
CA ASP A 203 -3.15 43.39 -7.37
C ASP A 203 -4.27 42.37 -7.21
N TYR A 204 -4.71 41.78 -8.31
CA TYR A 204 -5.84 40.85 -8.33
C TYR A 204 -5.41 39.52 -8.92
N ALA A 205 -5.57 38.42 -8.17
CA ALA A 205 -5.45 37.07 -8.71
C ALA A 205 -6.80 36.59 -9.25
N TYR A 206 -6.85 36.27 -10.55
CA TYR A 206 -8.08 35.93 -11.26
C TYR A 206 -8.29 34.43 -11.46
N ASP A 207 -7.23 33.66 -11.66
CA ASP A 207 -7.33 32.22 -11.92
C ASP A 207 -6.12 31.45 -11.38
N ILE A 208 -6.31 30.15 -11.20
CA ILE A 208 -5.33 29.22 -10.65
C ILE A 208 -5.34 27.88 -11.38
N ALA A 209 -4.16 27.37 -11.69
CA ALA A 209 -3.97 26.01 -12.18
C ALA A 209 -2.91 25.28 -11.35
N VAL A 210 -2.97 23.94 -11.34
CA VAL A 210 -2.05 23.11 -10.56
C VAL A 210 -1.66 21.91 -11.42
N ASP A 211 -0.39 21.52 -11.35
CA ASP A 211 0.12 20.27 -11.89
C ASP A 211 0.87 19.47 -10.82
N ASP A 212 1.48 18.35 -11.21
CA ASP A 212 2.16 17.45 -10.27
C ASP A 212 3.33 18.09 -9.51
N CYS A 213 3.80 19.28 -9.90
CA CYS A 213 4.96 19.96 -9.32
C CYS A 213 4.63 21.33 -8.72
N TYR A 214 3.75 22.11 -9.36
CA TYR A 214 3.61 23.54 -9.10
C TYR A 214 2.16 24.03 -9.10
N VAL A 215 1.99 25.22 -8.53
CA VAL A 215 0.74 25.99 -8.50
C VAL A 215 0.97 27.28 -9.28
N TYR A 216 0.10 27.57 -10.23
CA TYR A 216 0.21 28.67 -11.19
C TYR A 216 -0.92 29.68 -10.95
N LEU A 217 -0.58 30.94 -10.79
CA LEU A 217 -1.55 32.03 -10.61
C LEU A 217 -1.37 33.08 -11.68
N THR A 218 -2.49 33.58 -12.19
CA THR A 218 -2.50 34.73 -13.10
C THR A 218 -3.50 35.79 -12.66
N GLY A 219 -3.30 37.00 -13.14
CA GLY A 219 -4.13 38.13 -12.77
C GLY A 219 -3.68 39.43 -13.42
N GLU A 220 -3.97 40.53 -12.73
CA GLU A 220 -3.43 41.86 -13.02
C GLU A 220 -2.63 42.40 -11.82
N VAL A 221 -1.63 43.21 -12.13
CA VAL A 221 -0.78 43.88 -11.15
C VAL A 221 -0.70 45.36 -11.47
N GLY A 222 -0.99 46.20 -10.49
CA GLY A 222 -0.77 47.65 -10.51
C GLY A 222 0.39 48.11 -9.63
N SER A 223 1.16 47.17 -9.07
CA SER A 223 2.25 47.40 -8.13
C SER A 223 3.64 47.35 -8.78
N ASP A 224 4.41 48.43 -8.67
CA ASP A 224 5.82 48.47 -9.08
C ASP A 224 6.72 47.56 -8.20
N ASP A 225 6.26 47.23 -6.99
CA ASP A 225 6.96 46.43 -5.98
C ASP A 225 6.39 45.02 -5.81
N PHE A 226 5.60 44.53 -6.77
CA PHE A 226 5.08 43.16 -6.78
C PHE A 226 6.19 42.10 -6.68
N PRO A 227 5.98 40.96 -5.99
CA PRO A 227 6.97 39.92 -5.82
C PRO A 227 7.35 39.25 -7.14
N LEU A 228 8.52 39.60 -7.66
CA LEU A 228 9.13 38.99 -8.84
C LEU A 228 10.26 38.03 -8.46
N LEU A 229 10.37 36.93 -9.20
CA LEU A 229 11.46 35.96 -9.04
C LEU A 229 11.81 35.37 -10.41
N TYR A 230 13.07 35.54 -10.81
CA TYR A 230 13.57 35.16 -12.14
C TYR A 230 12.70 35.65 -13.33
N PRO A 231 12.24 36.92 -13.33
CA PRO A 231 11.26 37.39 -14.31
C PRO A 231 11.80 37.44 -15.74
N TYR A 232 10.96 37.08 -16.71
CA TYR A 232 11.19 37.42 -18.12
C TYR A 232 11.10 38.94 -18.36
N ASN A 233 10.08 39.57 -17.79
CA ASN A 233 9.93 41.02 -17.73
C ASN A 233 9.79 41.48 -16.28
N SER A 234 10.71 42.35 -15.87
CA SER A 234 10.80 42.88 -14.51
C SER A 234 10.27 44.30 -14.38
N THR A 235 9.54 44.82 -15.37
CA THR A 235 9.07 46.20 -15.38
C THR A 235 7.62 46.24 -15.80
N LEU A 236 6.80 46.84 -14.93
CA LEU A 236 5.44 47.23 -15.21
C LEU A 236 5.46 48.31 -16.30
N ALA A 237 4.93 48.00 -17.47
CA ALA A 237 5.02 48.86 -18.65
C ALA A 237 3.80 49.78 -18.81
N GLY A 238 2.65 49.39 -18.24
CA GLY A 238 1.39 50.14 -18.22
C GLY A 238 0.93 50.60 -16.83
N GLU A 239 -0.37 50.93 -16.70
CA GLU A 239 -1.00 51.18 -15.39
C GLU A 239 -1.25 49.86 -14.64
N SER A 240 -1.50 48.78 -15.37
CA SER A 240 -1.57 47.42 -14.84
C SER A 240 -1.15 46.43 -15.92
N ASP A 241 -0.30 45.46 -15.59
CA ASP A 241 0.08 44.40 -16.53
C ASP A 241 -0.43 43.06 -16.00
N SER A 242 -0.52 42.07 -16.89
CA SER A 242 -0.79 40.70 -16.48
C SER A 242 0.45 40.13 -15.79
N PHE A 243 0.23 39.22 -14.84
CA PHE A 243 1.32 38.46 -14.24
C PHE A 243 1.07 36.96 -14.37
N ILE A 244 2.17 36.21 -14.26
CA ILE A 244 2.16 34.79 -13.94
C ILE A 244 3.11 34.58 -12.76
N SER A 245 2.62 33.96 -11.70
CA SER A 245 3.42 33.54 -10.55
C SER A 245 3.27 32.05 -10.34
N VAL A 246 4.39 31.37 -10.12
CA VAL A 246 4.48 29.93 -9.95
C VAL A 246 5.02 29.66 -8.57
N PHE A 247 4.30 28.86 -7.79
CA PHE A 247 4.65 28.44 -6.44
C PHE A 247 4.90 26.94 -6.41
N ALA A 248 5.70 26.48 -5.45
CA ALA A 248 5.68 25.07 -5.09
C ALA A 248 4.28 24.70 -4.52
N GLN A 249 3.94 23.41 -4.54
CA GLN A 249 2.66 22.93 -4.00
C GLN A 249 2.43 23.25 -2.51
N ASP A 250 3.47 23.65 -1.76
CA ASP A 250 3.33 24.17 -0.40
C ASP A 250 2.62 25.54 -0.33
N CYS A 251 2.49 26.25 -1.45
CA CYS A 251 1.98 27.63 -1.59
C CYS A 251 2.71 28.69 -0.73
N CYS A 252 3.89 28.35 -0.23
CA CYS A 252 4.74 29.19 0.62
C CYS A 252 6.05 29.59 -0.08
N SER A 253 6.39 28.88 -1.16
CA SER A 253 7.66 29.03 -1.87
C SER A 253 7.40 29.54 -3.29
N LEU A 254 7.64 30.84 -3.52
CA LEU A 254 7.63 31.39 -4.87
C LEU A 254 8.82 30.82 -5.68
N ILE A 255 8.54 30.32 -6.88
CA ILE A 255 9.52 29.66 -7.77
C ILE A 255 9.85 30.55 -8.97
N TYR A 256 8.83 31.16 -9.56
CA TYR A 256 8.96 32.03 -10.73
C TYR A 256 7.86 33.09 -10.69
N SER A 257 8.16 34.32 -11.08
CA SER A 257 7.16 35.38 -11.22
C SER A 257 7.62 36.43 -12.21
N THR A 258 6.76 36.76 -13.18
CA THR A 258 7.03 37.74 -14.24
C THR A 258 5.79 38.54 -14.60
N PHE A 259 6.01 39.74 -15.15
CA PHE A 259 4.98 40.49 -15.85
C PHE A 259 4.87 40.12 -17.32
N PHE A 260 3.71 40.40 -17.89
CA PHE A 260 3.41 40.34 -19.31
C PHE A 260 2.41 41.46 -19.67
N GLY A 261 2.89 42.46 -20.41
CA GLY A 261 2.09 43.64 -20.76
C GLY A 261 2.88 44.63 -21.62
N GLY A 262 2.16 45.61 -22.15
CA GLY A 262 2.64 46.71 -22.96
C GLY A 262 2.46 48.07 -22.25
N ALA A 263 2.27 49.15 -23.01
CA ALA A 263 2.26 50.51 -22.45
C ALA A 263 0.90 50.97 -21.87
N ALA A 264 -0.12 50.12 -21.91
CA ALA A 264 -1.46 50.36 -21.38
C ALA A 264 -1.86 49.17 -20.49
N SER A 265 -3.13 49.07 -20.06
CA SER A 265 -3.55 48.01 -19.16
C SER A 265 -3.67 46.65 -19.85
N ASP A 266 -3.16 45.61 -19.22
CA ASP A 266 -3.14 44.23 -19.70
C ASP A 266 -3.55 43.27 -18.57
N TYR A 267 -4.41 42.30 -18.87
CA TYR A 267 -5.08 41.48 -17.86
C TYR A 267 -4.99 39.99 -18.19
N GLY A 268 -4.54 39.17 -17.25
CA GLY A 268 -4.55 37.70 -17.37
C GLY A 268 -5.76 37.11 -16.65
N TYR A 269 -6.69 36.52 -17.39
CA TYR A 269 -7.96 36.05 -16.84
C TYR A 269 -8.01 34.55 -16.57
N SER A 270 -7.25 33.76 -17.32
CA SER A 270 -7.26 32.32 -17.15
C SER A 270 -5.91 31.70 -17.44
N VAL A 271 -5.58 30.68 -16.66
CA VAL A 271 -4.37 29.87 -16.82
C VAL A 271 -4.76 28.39 -16.85
N ILE A 272 -4.23 27.66 -17.83
CA ILE A 272 -4.35 26.20 -17.88
C ILE A 272 -2.98 25.58 -18.17
N ILE A 273 -2.76 24.39 -17.62
CA ILE A 273 -1.52 23.64 -17.78
C ILE A 273 -1.82 22.33 -18.49
N GLU A 274 -1.11 22.05 -19.58
CA GLU A 274 -1.22 20.78 -20.28
C GLU A 274 0.16 20.37 -20.81
N ASN A 275 0.61 19.16 -20.45
CA ASN A 275 1.92 18.62 -20.85
C ASN A 275 3.08 19.59 -20.54
N LYS A 276 3.12 20.16 -19.33
CA LYS A 276 4.09 21.19 -18.87
C LYS A 276 4.05 22.53 -19.62
N MET A 277 3.15 22.70 -20.60
CA MET A 277 2.94 23.97 -21.27
C MET A 277 1.94 24.82 -20.49
N ILE A 278 2.26 26.10 -20.30
CA ILE A 278 1.39 27.09 -19.68
C ILE A 278 0.66 27.82 -20.80
N TYR A 279 -0.66 27.85 -20.72
CA TYR A 279 -1.51 28.64 -21.60
C TYR A 279 -2.20 29.71 -20.76
N LEU A 280 -1.95 30.96 -21.09
CA LEU A 280 -2.54 32.12 -20.43
C LEU A 280 -3.43 32.85 -21.42
N LEU A 281 -4.68 33.10 -21.02
CA LEU A 281 -5.66 33.85 -21.79
C LEU A 281 -5.93 35.19 -21.10
N GLY A 282 -5.92 36.26 -21.88
CA GLY A 282 -6.10 37.60 -21.36
C GLY A 282 -6.65 38.57 -22.39
N HIS A 283 -6.72 39.83 -22.00
CA HIS A 283 -6.92 40.93 -22.95
C HIS A 283 -5.95 42.07 -22.69
N SER A 284 -5.74 42.86 -23.73
CA SER A 284 -4.74 43.90 -23.82
C SER A 284 -5.38 45.16 -24.38
N GLU A 285 -5.15 46.29 -23.70
CA GLU A 285 -5.39 47.64 -24.23
C GLU A 285 -4.11 48.21 -24.89
N SER A 286 -3.03 47.43 -24.87
CA SER A 286 -1.70 47.80 -25.32
C SER A 286 -1.52 47.58 -26.81
N SER A 287 -1.25 48.67 -27.54
CA SER A 287 -0.84 48.60 -28.95
C SER A 287 0.55 47.97 -29.19
N ASN A 288 1.28 47.66 -28.10
CA ASN A 288 2.68 47.24 -28.09
C ASN A 288 2.94 46.03 -27.17
N LEU A 289 1.98 45.13 -27.03
CA LEU A 289 2.14 43.86 -26.31
C LEU A 289 3.40 43.10 -26.82
N PRO A 290 4.19 42.44 -25.94
CA PRO A 290 5.27 41.56 -26.37
C PRO A 290 4.75 40.44 -27.29
N GLN A 291 5.36 40.26 -28.46
CA GLN A 291 4.92 39.30 -29.48
C GLN A 291 6.09 38.41 -29.91
N VAL A 292 5.85 37.10 -29.90
CA VAL A 292 6.73 36.05 -30.46
C VAL A 292 5.84 35.13 -31.28
N ASP A 293 6.20 34.88 -32.54
CA ASP A 293 5.45 34.02 -33.47
C ASP A 293 3.92 34.25 -33.49
N SER A 294 3.51 35.52 -33.46
CA SER A 294 2.11 35.93 -33.35
C SER A 294 1.28 35.60 -34.60
N TYR A 295 0.04 35.13 -34.37
CA TYR A 295 -0.94 34.92 -35.44
C TYR A 295 -1.44 36.23 -36.05
N ASP A 296 -1.81 37.18 -35.18
CA ASP A 296 -2.17 38.55 -35.53
C ASP A 296 -1.25 39.50 -34.75
N SER A 297 -0.50 40.32 -35.49
CA SER A 297 0.42 41.30 -34.92
C SER A 297 -0.19 42.71 -34.84
N THR A 298 -1.47 42.87 -35.19
CA THR A 298 -2.13 44.17 -35.32
C THR A 298 -3.10 44.40 -34.17
N TYR A 299 -2.94 45.55 -33.50
CA TYR A 299 -3.90 46.07 -32.54
C TYR A 299 -5.06 46.73 -33.30
N ASN A 300 -6.24 46.11 -33.27
CA ASN A 300 -7.35 46.40 -34.18
C ASN A 300 -8.58 47.01 -33.47
N GLY A 301 -8.47 47.36 -32.18
CA GLY A 301 -9.57 47.89 -31.36
C GLY A 301 -9.15 48.81 -30.22
N GLU A 302 -10.04 48.96 -29.23
CA GLU A 302 -9.75 49.58 -27.91
C GLU A 302 -9.32 48.54 -26.86
N VAL A 303 -9.64 47.26 -27.10
CA VAL A 303 -9.25 46.11 -26.28
C VAL A 303 -9.19 44.90 -27.22
N ASP A 304 -8.08 44.17 -27.23
CA ASP A 304 -7.90 42.94 -28.00
C ASP A 304 -7.58 41.76 -27.06
N SER A 305 -8.04 40.55 -27.38
CA SER A 305 -7.67 39.35 -26.62
C SER A 305 -6.27 38.88 -26.99
N PHE A 306 -5.51 38.37 -26.02
CA PHE A 306 -4.24 37.69 -26.28
C PHE A 306 -4.24 36.28 -25.69
N THR A 307 -3.46 35.40 -26.31
CA THR A 307 -3.15 34.06 -25.79
C THR A 307 -1.64 33.92 -25.78
N LEU A 308 -1.10 33.63 -24.61
CA LEU A 308 0.32 33.37 -24.39
C LEU A 308 0.50 31.88 -24.14
N ILE A 309 1.47 31.27 -24.81
CA ILE A 309 1.82 29.86 -24.65
C ILE A 309 3.32 29.80 -24.43
N PHE A 310 3.76 29.21 -23.33
CA PHE A 310 5.18 29.08 -23.02
C PHE A 310 5.45 27.84 -22.16
N SER A 311 6.69 27.36 -22.23
CA SER A 311 7.21 26.36 -21.31
C SER A 311 8.06 27.05 -20.25
N LEU A 312 8.18 26.40 -19.10
CA LEU A 312 9.17 26.77 -18.09
C LEU A 312 10.52 26.07 -18.32
N ASP A 313 10.57 25.10 -19.23
CA ASP A 313 11.70 24.26 -19.64
C ASP A 313 11.63 24.17 -21.18
N ASN A 314 12.34 25.06 -21.86
CA ASN A 314 12.14 25.36 -23.28
C ASN A 314 12.85 24.36 -24.22
N ASP A 315 13.91 23.69 -23.77
CA ASP A 315 14.58 22.62 -24.52
C ASP A 315 14.26 21.20 -24.02
N SER A 316 13.42 21.09 -22.98
CA SER A 316 12.84 19.84 -22.48
C SER A 316 13.87 18.86 -21.96
N ASP A 317 14.94 19.37 -21.37
CA ASP A 317 16.03 18.57 -20.80
C ASP A 317 15.77 18.20 -19.33
N GLY A 318 14.73 18.77 -18.71
CA GLY A 318 14.35 18.56 -17.31
C GLY A 318 14.79 19.67 -16.36
N LEU A 319 15.50 20.70 -16.85
CA LEU A 319 15.83 21.91 -16.11
C LEU A 319 14.89 23.04 -16.53
N PRO A 320 14.29 23.76 -15.56
CA PRO A 320 13.59 24.97 -15.92
C PRO A 320 14.54 26.07 -16.36
N ASP A 321 14.15 26.89 -17.34
CA ASP A 321 14.91 27.99 -17.94
C ASP A 321 15.56 28.92 -16.90
N TRP A 322 14.87 29.17 -15.77
CA TRP A 322 15.44 30.02 -14.72
C TRP A 322 16.57 29.32 -13.94
N THR A 323 16.51 28.01 -13.78
CA THR A 323 17.57 27.23 -13.13
C THR A 323 18.81 27.27 -14.00
N GLU A 324 18.63 27.08 -15.30
CA GLU A 324 19.69 27.19 -16.29
C GLU A 324 20.31 28.59 -16.31
N LEU A 325 19.52 29.65 -16.49
CA LEU A 325 20.04 31.01 -16.60
C LEU A 325 20.66 31.54 -15.31
N TYR A 326 20.06 31.25 -14.15
CA TYR A 326 20.40 31.92 -12.89
C TYR A 326 21.17 31.06 -11.88
N ARG A 327 21.20 29.73 -12.03
CA ARG A 327 21.92 28.83 -11.11
C ARG A 327 23.07 28.08 -11.78
N LEU A 328 22.82 27.49 -12.94
CA LEU A 328 23.78 26.57 -13.59
C LEU A 328 24.64 27.27 -14.65
N GLY A 329 24.08 28.27 -15.35
CA GLY A 329 24.74 28.94 -16.47
C GLY A 329 24.64 28.18 -17.79
N THR A 330 23.76 27.18 -17.86
CA THR A 330 23.41 26.43 -19.09
C THR A 330 22.51 27.25 -20.00
N ASN A 331 22.27 26.77 -21.22
CA ASN A 331 21.55 27.48 -22.27
C ASN A 331 20.12 26.91 -22.44
N PRO A 332 19.04 27.65 -22.07
CA PRO A 332 17.64 27.18 -22.12
C PRO A 332 17.04 26.86 -23.50
N GLN A 333 17.85 26.88 -24.52
CA GLN A 333 17.47 26.55 -25.89
C GLN A 333 18.26 25.35 -26.43
N SER A 334 19.07 24.74 -25.58
CA SER A 334 20.01 23.69 -25.91
C SER A 334 20.02 22.70 -24.77
N ASN A 335 19.31 21.60 -24.98
CA ASN A 335 19.21 20.53 -24.01
C ASN A 335 20.55 19.91 -23.59
N ASP A 336 21.62 20.19 -24.34
CA ASP A 336 23.01 19.78 -24.10
C ASP A 336 23.89 21.03 -24.39
N THR A 337 24.29 21.73 -23.33
CA THR A 337 24.96 23.03 -23.42
C THR A 337 26.40 22.89 -23.87
N ASP A 338 27.11 21.86 -23.39
CA ASP A 338 28.53 21.67 -23.70
C ASP A 338 28.80 20.71 -24.87
N SER A 339 27.73 20.14 -25.42
CA SER A 339 27.68 19.32 -26.63
C SER A 339 28.41 17.98 -26.52
N ASP A 340 28.32 17.32 -25.37
CA ASP A 340 28.95 16.02 -25.12
C ASP A 340 28.02 14.81 -25.30
N SER A 341 26.77 15.05 -25.71
CA SER A 341 25.68 14.07 -25.93
C SER A 341 24.92 13.63 -24.67
N MET A 342 25.20 14.24 -23.52
CA MET A 342 24.37 14.11 -22.32
C MET A 342 23.52 15.40 -22.16
N PRO A 343 22.23 15.31 -21.80
CA PRO A 343 21.44 16.50 -21.56
C PRO A 343 21.78 17.18 -20.22
N ASP A 344 21.73 18.50 -20.14
CA ASP A 344 22.14 19.25 -18.94
C ASP A 344 21.33 18.80 -17.71
N GLY A 345 20.01 18.60 -17.88
CA GLY A 345 19.16 18.08 -16.81
C GLY A 345 19.46 16.66 -16.37
N TRP A 346 19.96 15.80 -17.25
CA TRP A 346 20.43 14.46 -16.87
C TRP A 346 21.75 14.57 -16.08
N GLU A 347 22.69 15.39 -16.54
CA GLU A 347 23.97 15.59 -15.85
C GLU A 347 23.78 16.11 -14.43
N VAL A 348 22.93 17.13 -14.26
CA VAL A 348 22.60 17.70 -12.95
C VAL A 348 21.95 16.67 -12.03
N LEU A 349 21.11 15.78 -12.57
CA LEU A 349 20.45 14.74 -11.80
C LEU A 349 21.46 13.75 -11.18
N TYR A 350 22.51 13.40 -11.92
CA TYR A 350 23.56 12.48 -11.46
C TYR A 350 24.78 13.19 -10.84
N GLY A 351 24.77 14.52 -10.78
CA GLY A 351 25.82 15.32 -10.16
C GLY A 351 27.06 15.53 -11.03
N LEU A 352 26.91 15.37 -12.35
CA LEU A 352 27.88 15.75 -13.37
C LEU A 352 27.79 17.27 -13.65
N ASP A 353 28.77 17.82 -14.36
CA ASP A 353 28.88 19.25 -14.63
C ASP A 353 28.46 19.56 -16.09
N PRO A 354 27.25 20.12 -16.33
CA PRO A 354 26.70 20.38 -17.67
C PRO A 354 27.42 21.46 -18.49
N LEU A 355 28.56 21.94 -17.98
CA LEU A 355 29.46 22.87 -18.64
C LEU A 355 30.84 22.26 -18.92
N ASN A 356 31.03 20.97 -18.63
CA ASN A 356 32.29 20.25 -18.72
C ASN A 356 32.20 18.92 -19.49
N SER A 357 32.14 19.02 -20.81
CA SER A 357 32.18 17.92 -21.79
C SER A 357 33.24 16.80 -21.66
N SER A 358 34.17 16.93 -20.72
CA SER A 358 35.17 15.89 -20.43
C SER A 358 34.68 14.85 -19.43
N ASP A 359 33.72 15.18 -18.56
CA ASP A 359 33.21 14.23 -17.56
C ASP A 359 32.25 13.20 -18.17
N ALA A 360 31.71 13.42 -19.37
CA ALA A 360 31.10 12.37 -20.20
C ALA A 360 31.96 11.10 -20.28
N TYR A 361 33.29 11.25 -20.37
CA TYR A 361 34.23 10.15 -20.52
C TYR A 361 34.75 9.59 -19.19
N ASP A 362 34.37 10.21 -18.07
CA ASP A 362 34.62 9.66 -16.75
C ASP A 362 33.62 8.51 -16.47
N ASP A 363 33.91 7.74 -15.44
CA ASP A 363 33.15 6.58 -14.98
C ASP A 363 32.82 6.87 -13.51
N LEU A 364 31.58 7.31 -13.26
CA LEU A 364 31.20 7.92 -11.98
C LEU A 364 31.02 6.86 -10.86
N ASP A 365 30.64 5.63 -11.21
CA ASP A 365 30.39 4.55 -10.24
C ASP A 365 31.39 3.37 -10.31
N ASP A 366 32.45 3.52 -11.11
CA ASP A 366 33.58 2.60 -11.26
C ASP A 366 33.19 1.21 -11.80
N ASP A 367 32.17 1.13 -12.65
CA ASP A 367 31.64 -0.12 -13.23
C ASP A 367 32.26 -0.48 -14.60
N SER A 368 33.15 0.38 -15.11
CA SER A 368 33.82 0.34 -16.42
C SER A 368 32.98 0.82 -17.62
N LEU A 369 31.80 1.40 -17.40
CA LEU A 369 30.98 2.11 -18.37
C LEU A 369 31.19 3.63 -18.18
N ALA A 370 31.29 4.37 -19.28
CA ALA A 370 31.46 5.82 -19.20
C ALA A 370 30.09 6.50 -19.11
N ASN A 371 29.98 7.63 -18.42
CA ASN A 371 28.71 8.34 -18.17
C ASN A 371 27.87 8.55 -19.44
N TYR A 372 28.49 8.96 -20.57
CA TYR A 372 27.76 9.16 -21.82
C TYR A 372 27.18 7.85 -22.41
N LEU A 373 27.84 6.71 -22.15
CA LEU A 373 27.33 5.41 -22.55
C LEU A 373 26.18 5.00 -21.64
N GLU A 374 26.26 5.29 -20.36
CA GLU A 374 25.18 5.01 -19.42
C GLU A 374 23.89 5.72 -19.82
N TYR A 375 23.99 7.03 -20.13
CA TYR A 375 22.87 7.77 -20.70
C TYR A 375 22.32 7.09 -21.98
N SER A 376 23.21 6.62 -22.86
CA SER A 376 22.82 5.99 -24.12
C SER A 376 22.15 4.62 -23.97
N PHE A 377 22.52 3.86 -22.93
CA PHE A 377 21.95 2.55 -22.60
C PHE A 377 20.77 2.65 -21.63
N GLY A 378 20.55 3.82 -21.02
CA GLY A 378 19.50 4.05 -20.03
C GLY A 378 19.84 3.53 -18.64
N THR A 379 21.12 3.19 -18.40
CA THR A 379 21.64 2.81 -17.08
C THR A 379 21.88 4.05 -16.23
N LEU A 380 22.21 3.84 -14.96
CA LEU A 380 22.27 4.91 -13.97
C LEU A 380 23.73 5.24 -13.63
N ALA A 381 24.21 6.43 -13.97
CA ALA A 381 25.60 6.90 -13.70
C ALA A 381 26.09 6.88 -12.25
N SER A 382 25.23 6.54 -11.31
CA SER A 382 25.57 6.46 -9.89
C SER A 382 25.33 5.07 -9.32
N ASN A 383 24.96 4.10 -10.15
CA ASN A 383 24.59 2.76 -9.74
C ASN A 383 25.18 1.72 -10.71
N PRO A 384 26.24 1.00 -10.29
CA PRO A 384 27.06 0.19 -11.18
C PRO A 384 26.41 -1.13 -11.62
N ASP A 385 25.16 -1.39 -11.20
CA ASP A 385 24.37 -2.60 -11.46
C ASP A 385 22.88 -2.17 -11.47
N SER A 386 22.40 -1.81 -12.65
CA SER A 386 21.13 -1.11 -12.86
C SER A 386 19.90 -2.00 -12.62
N ASP A 387 19.98 -3.29 -12.94
CA ASP A 387 18.88 -4.24 -12.75
C ASP A 387 19.03 -5.15 -11.51
N ASN A 388 20.14 -5.02 -10.78
CA ASN A 388 20.46 -5.71 -9.52
C ASN A 388 20.56 -7.23 -9.67
N ASP A 389 21.06 -7.71 -10.80
CA ASP A 389 21.24 -9.13 -11.09
C ASP A 389 22.62 -9.67 -10.67
N THR A 390 23.48 -8.79 -10.12
CA THR A 390 24.88 -9.01 -9.68
C THR A 390 25.96 -8.86 -10.74
N LEU A 391 25.61 -8.63 -12.01
CA LEU A 391 26.52 -8.17 -13.04
C LEU A 391 26.60 -6.64 -13.00
N LEU A 392 27.74 -6.11 -13.43
CA LEU A 392 27.91 -4.67 -13.55
C LEU A 392 27.52 -4.24 -14.97
N ASP A 393 26.91 -3.06 -15.13
CA ASP A 393 26.37 -2.63 -16.43
C ASP A 393 27.46 -2.62 -17.52
N GLY A 394 28.65 -2.13 -17.18
CA GLY A 394 29.84 -2.19 -18.05
C GLY A 394 30.26 -3.62 -18.39
N THR A 395 30.17 -4.56 -17.44
CA THR A 395 30.51 -5.97 -17.66
C THR A 395 29.51 -6.65 -18.59
N GLU A 396 28.22 -6.37 -18.42
CA GLU A 396 27.16 -6.86 -19.28
C GLU A 396 27.36 -6.40 -20.71
N ILE A 397 27.53 -5.09 -20.93
CA ILE A 397 27.68 -4.54 -22.28
C ILE A 397 28.96 -5.05 -22.97
N TYR A 398 30.10 -5.06 -22.28
CA TYR A 398 31.38 -5.36 -22.92
C TYR A 398 31.73 -6.86 -22.97
N ASN A 399 31.29 -7.66 -22.02
CA ASN A 399 31.75 -9.05 -21.88
C ASN A 399 30.67 -10.09 -22.20
N TYR A 400 29.44 -9.89 -21.72
CA TYR A 400 28.38 -10.90 -21.80
C TYR A 400 27.31 -10.59 -22.86
N HIS A 401 27.19 -9.32 -23.25
CA HIS A 401 26.19 -8.80 -24.19
C HIS A 401 24.74 -9.05 -23.74
N THR A 402 24.52 -9.07 -22.42
CA THR A 402 23.22 -9.05 -21.75
C THR A 402 22.66 -7.63 -21.69
N ASN A 403 21.40 -7.49 -21.27
CA ASN A 403 20.73 -6.20 -21.16
C ASN A 403 20.78 -5.69 -19.71
N PRO A 404 21.55 -4.62 -19.41
CA PRO A 404 21.76 -4.12 -18.04
C PRO A 404 20.53 -3.50 -17.36
N LEU A 405 19.39 -3.51 -18.04
CA LEU A 405 18.10 -3.06 -17.51
C LEU A 405 17.13 -4.23 -17.31
N SER A 406 17.59 -5.46 -17.51
CA SER A 406 16.78 -6.67 -17.48
C SER A 406 17.59 -7.77 -16.84
N ASN A 407 17.26 -8.05 -15.58
CA ASN A 407 17.91 -9.04 -14.75
C ASN A 407 17.79 -10.50 -15.26
N ASP A 408 17.24 -10.70 -16.45
CA ASP A 408 16.88 -11.95 -17.14
C ASP A 408 16.71 -11.54 -18.63
N THR A 409 17.78 -11.64 -19.40
CA THR A 409 17.87 -11.13 -20.78
C THR A 409 17.08 -11.98 -21.76
N ASP A 410 17.06 -13.30 -21.57
CA ASP A 410 16.39 -14.24 -22.47
C ASP A 410 14.96 -14.62 -22.03
N SER A 411 14.53 -14.11 -20.87
CA SER A 411 13.20 -14.25 -20.28
C SER A 411 12.83 -15.69 -19.89
N ASP A 412 13.82 -16.48 -19.46
CA ASP A 412 13.63 -17.88 -19.07
C ASP A 412 13.38 -18.10 -17.56
N LEU A 413 13.33 -17.00 -16.79
CA LEU A 413 13.15 -16.90 -15.34
C LEU A 413 14.39 -17.19 -14.49
N MET A 414 15.57 -17.31 -15.10
CA MET A 414 16.86 -17.33 -14.42
C MET A 414 17.56 -15.99 -14.62
N PRO A 415 18.23 -15.43 -13.59
CA PRO A 415 18.96 -14.18 -13.77
C PRO A 415 20.31 -14.35 -14.47
N ASP A 416 20.68 -13.39 -15.33
CA ASP A 416 21.91 -13.46 -16.12
C ASP A 416 23.16 -13.63 -15.24
N GLY A 417 23.24 -12.87 -14.13
CA GLY A 417 24.32 -12.99 -13.16
C GLY A 417 24.40 -14.36 -12.48
N TRP A 418 23.27 -15.02 -12.26
CA TRP A 418 23.25 -16.40 -11.74
C TRP A 418 23.73 -17.39 -12.81
N GLU A 419 23.23 -17.28 -14.03
CA GLU A 419 23.63 -18.15 -15.14
C GLU A 419 25.13 -18.06 -15.41
N ILE A 420 25.68 -16.85 -15.47
CA ILE A 420 27.12 -16.62 -15.64
C ILE A 420 27.93 -17.17 -14.47
N GLN A 421 27.44 -17.04 -13.23
CA GLN A 421 28.10 -17.62 -12.06
C GLN A 421 28.24 -19.14 -12.18
N TYR A 422 27.23 -19.80 -12.75
CA TYR A 422 27.19 -21.26 -12.91
C TYR A 422 27.58 -21.76 -14.31
N GLY A 423 27.94 -20.86 -15.22
CA GLY A 423 28.45 -21.21 -16.55
C GLY A 423 27.39 -21.63 -17.57
N LEU A 424 26.13 -21.23 -17.35
CA LEU A 424 25.03 -21.28 -18.30
C LEU A 424 25.10 -20.08 -19.28
N ASP A 425 24.25 -20.06 -20.31
CA ASP A 425 24.26 -19.04 -21.37
C ASP A 425 23.07 -18.07 -21.22
N PRO A 426 23.26 -16.86 -20.67
CA PRO A 426 22.17 -15.90 -20.35
C PRO A 426 21.49 -15.27 -21.58
N LEU A 427 21.79 -15.78 -22.77
CA LEU A 427 21.22 -15.33 -24.03
C LEU A 427 20.34 -16.41 -24.68
N VAL A 428 20.14 -17.55 -24.01
CA VAL A 428 19.47 -18.73 -24.54
C VAL A 428 18.66 -19.42 -23.45
N ASP A 429 17.32 -19.42 -23.61
CA ASP A 429 16.38 -20.17 -22.75
C ASP A 429 16.81 -21.64 -22.60
N ASP A 430 17.54 -21.89 -21.50
CA ASP A 430 18.10 -23.17 -21.11
C ASP A 430 17.55 -23.64 -19.76
N ALA A 431 16.61 -22.89 -19.16
CA ALA A 431 15.82 -23.22 -17.98
C ALA A 431 15.27 -24.66 -17.92
N SER A 432 15.00 -25.27 -19.08
CA SER A 432 14.48 -26.64 -19.21
C SER A 432 15.54 -27.72 -19.45
N GLU A 433 16.80 -27.33 -19.59
CA GLU A 433 17.94 -28.23 -19.63
C GLU A 433 18.29 -28.75 -18.23
N ASP A 434 19.09 -29.81 -18.19
CA ASP A 434 19.51 -30.57 -17.00
C ASP A 434 21.01 -30.79 -17.18
N ALA A 435 21.79 -29.79 -16.76
CA ALA A 435 23.19 -29.64 -17.17
C ALA A 435 24.11 -30.68 -16.51
N ASP A 436 23.76 -31.17 -15.32
CA ASP A 436 24.50 -32.22 -14.61
C ASP A 436 23.92 -33.64 -14.80
N GLY A 437 22.67 -33.76 -15.24
CA GLY A 437 22.01 -35.02 -15.55
C GLY A 437 21.43 -35.75 -14.32
N ASP A 438 21.24 -35.06 -13.20
CA ASP A 438 20.61 -35.62 -11.98
C ASP A 438 19.08 -35.72 -12.11
N GLY A 439 18.50 -35.00 -13.07
CA GLY A 439 17.08 -34.94 -13.40
C GLY A 439 16.34 -33.70 -12.85
N LEU A 440 17.02 -32.79 -12.16
CA LEU A 440 16.59 -31.46 -11.77
C LEU A 440 16.98 -30.49 -12.90
N ILE A 441 16.01 -29.75 -13.43
CA ILE A 441 16.30 -28.78 -14.50
C ILE A 441 16.91 -27.50 -13.93
N ASN A 442 17.69 -26.76 -14.73
CA ASN A 442 18.40 -25.53 -14.34
C ASN A 442 17.50 -24.54 -13.56
N LEU A 443 16.26 -24.31 -14.02
CA LEU A 443 15.32 -23.40 -13.34
C LEU A 443 14.94 -23.88 -11.93
N TYR A 444 14.78 -25.18 -11.74
CA TYR A 444 14.48 -25.73 -10.42
C TYR A 444 15.71 -25.71 -9.51
N GLU A 445 16.90 -25.76 -10.07
CA GLU A 445 18.14 -25.60 -9.31
C GLU A 445 18.32 -24.16 -8.84
N TYR A 446 18.07 -23.18 -9.71
CA TYR A 446 18.02 -21.78 -9.32
C TYR A 446 17.05 -21.55 -8.14
N ILE A 447 15.85 -22.12 -8.22
CA ILE A 447 14.83 -22.01 -7.17
C ILE A 447 15.25 -22.75 -5.88
N ALA A 448 15.93 -23.89 -6.00
CA ALA A 448 16.42 -24.68 -4.86
C ALA A 448 17.70 -24.10 -4.24
N GLY A 449 18.41 -23.22 -4.95
CA GLY A 449 19.73 -22.72 -4.56
C GLY A 449 20.86 -23.74 -4.72
N THR A 450 20.64 -24.76 -5.56
CA THR A 450 21.61 -25.81 -5.89
C THR A 450 22.51 -25.40 -7.06
N ASN A 451 23.52 -26.20 -7.37
CA ASN A 451 24.48 -25.92 -8.43
C ASN A 451 24.19 -26.76 -9.69
N PRO A 452 23.81 -26.13 -10.82
CA PRO A 452 23.39 -26.85 -12.03
C PRO A 452 24.46 -27.66 -12.75
N LEU A 453 25.68 -27.62 -12.26
CA LEU A 453 26.78 -28.43 -12.77
C LEU A 453 27.16 -29.59 -11.83
N LEU A 454 26.45 -29.79 -10.73
CA LEU A 454 26.79 -30.78 -9.71
C LEU A 454 25.57 -31.60 -9.27
N GLU A 455 25.59 -32.90 -9.62
CA GLU A 455 24.51 -33.83 -9.25
C GLU A 455 24.18 -33.85 -7.74
N ASP A 456 25.13 -33.43 -6.89
CA ASP A 456 25.07 -33.45 -5.42
C ASP A 456 25.81 -32.17 -4.94
N THR A 457 25.03 -31.12 -4.65
CA THR A 457 25.56 -29.78 -4.37
C THR A 457 26.35 -29.73 -3.06
N ASP A 458 25.89 -30.43 -2.03
CA ASP A 458 26.49 -30.40 -0.70
C ASP A 458 27.55 -31.50 -0.47
N ALA A 459 27.67 -32.41 -1.44
CA ALA A 459 28.59 -33.55 -1.49
C ALA A 459 28.43 -34.53 -0.32
N ASP A 460 27.21 -34.69 0.20
CA ASP A 460 26.90 -35.65 1.27
C ASP A 460 26.69 -37.09 0.75
N GLY A 461 26.58 -37.24 -0.58
CA GLY A 461 26.43 -38.49 -1.29
C GLY A 461 25.01 -38.75 -1.82
N TYR A 462 24.09 -37.79 -1.72
CA TYR A 462 22.75 -37.86 -2.29
C TYR A 462 22.55 -36.80 -3.39
N PRO A 463 21.91 -37.14 -4.52
CA PRO A 463 21.64 -36.14 -5.53
C PRO A 463 20.56 -35.13 -5.11
N ASP A 464 20.69 -33.90 -5.60
CA ASP A 464 19.83 -32.76 -5.24
C ASP A 464 18.34 -33.07 -5.50
N LEU A 465 18.02 -33.64 -6.67
CA LEU A 465 16.66 -34.09 -6.99
C LEU A 465 16.10 -35.06 -5.94
N TRP A 466 16.92 -36.02 -5.48
CA TRP A 466 16.48 -37.04 -4.53
C TRP A 466 16.15 -36.44 -3.18
N GLU A 467 16.92 -35.45 -2.74
CA GLU A 467 16.73 -34.76 -1.47
C GLU A 467 15.44 -33.95 -1.49
N ILE A 468 15.22 -33.17 -2.55
CA ILE A 468 13.99 -32.40 -2.76
C ILE A 468 12.76 -33.32 -2.78
N GLU A 469 12.80 -34.41 -3.57
CA GLU A 469 11.69 -35.38 -3.62
C GLU A 469 11.45 -36.08 -2.27
N SER A 470 12.50 -36.24 -1.47
CA SER A 470 12.45 -36.89 -0.15
C SER A 470 12.08 -35.93 0.98
N GLY A 471 12.06 -34.62 0.72
CA GLY A 471 11.75 -33.54 1.67
C GLY A 471 12.93 -33.14 2.56
N PHE A 472 14.16 -33.34 2.08
CA PHE A 472 15.39 -32.87 2.69
C PHE A 472 15.86 -31.55 2.06
N ASP A 473 16.81 -30.89 2.72
CA ASP A 473 17.43 -29.65 2.26
C ASP A 473 18.70 -30.04 1.49
N PRO A 474 18.77 -29.80 0.16
CA PRO A 474 19.91 -30.19 -0.68
C PRO A 474 21.22 -29.42 -0.39
N LEU A 475 21.19 -28.53 0.62
CA LEU A 475 22.34 -27.79 1.09
C LEU A 475 22.80 -28.26 2.50
N ASP A 476 22.16 -29.29 3.08
CA ASP A 476 22.44 -29.80 4.42
C ASP A 476 23.31 -31.06 4.44
N THR A 477 24.63 -30.81 4.53
CA THR A 477 25.69 -31.83 4.65
C THR A 477 25.57 -32.82 5.82
N SER A 478 24.59 -32.64 6.72
CA SER A 478 24.42 -33.40 7.96
C SER A 478 23.29 -34.43 7.95
N LEU A 479 22.81 -34.77 6.76
CA LEU A 479 21.70 -35.69 6.49
C LEU A 479 21.81 -37.03 7.24
N ASN A 480 20.96 -37.19 8.26
CA ASN A 480 20.93 -38.38 9.11
C ASN A 480 19.76 -39.29 8.74
N ILE A 481 19.94 -40.11 7.70
CA ILE A 481 18.91 -41.04 7.15
C ILE A 481 18.30 -41.96 8.22
N ILE A 482 18.96 -42.16 9.36
CA ILE A 482 18.45 -42.93 10.50
C ILE A 482 17.16 -42.33 11.07
N GLU A 483 17.03 -40.99 11.12
CA GLU A 483 15.79 -40.36 11.59
C GLU A 483 14.65 -40.52 10.58
N TYR A 484 14.91 -40.36 9.28
CA TYR A 484 13.89 -40.51 8.24
C TYR A 484 13.34 -41.94 8.13
N ILE A 485 14.20 -42.96 8.20
CA ILE A 485 13.79 -44.38 8.21
C ILE A 485 12.91 -44.70 9.43
N VAL A 486 13.12 -44.01 10.56
CA VAL A 486 12.37 -44.24 11.81
C VAL A 486 11.01 -43.53 11.80
N TYR A 487 10.86 -42.40 11.10
CA TYR A 487 9.64 -41.60 11.09
C TYR A 487 8.76 -41.76 9.84
N ASN A 488 9.24 -42.36 8.75
CA ASN A 488 8.41 -42.58 7.56
C ASN A 488 7.55 -43.87 7.71
N PRO A 489 6.22 -43.76 7.91
CA PRO A 489 5.36 -44.90 8.20
C PRO A 489 5.28 -45.90 7.02
N ILE A 490 5.57 -45.46 5.80
CA ILE A 490 5.56 -46.32 4.60
C ILE A 490 6.77 -47.27 4.63
N VAL A 491 7.95 -46.75 5.03
CA VAL A 491 9.16 -47.57 5.19
C VAL A 491 8.96 -48.59 6.31
N LEU A 492 8.35 -48.21 7.44
CA LEU A 492 7.96 -49.14 8.51
C LEU A 492 6.96 -50.21 8.06
N VAL A 493 6.05 -49.90 7.13
CA VAL A 493 5.12 -50.87 6.55
C VAL A 493 5.86 -51.84 5.62
N TYR A 494 6.77 -51.38 4.76
CA TYR A 494 7.58 -52.26 3.91
C TYR A 494 8.56 -53.12 4.73
N PHE A 495 9.20 -52.55 5.75
CA PHE A 495 10.04 -53.27 6.69
C PHE A 495 9.21 -54.27 7.52
N GLY A 496 8.00 -53.89 7.92
CA GLY A 496 7.03 -54.75 8.58
C GLY A 496 6.56 -55.90 7.69
N ILE A 497 6.30 -55.65 6.40
CA ILE A 497 5.95 -56.67 5.40
C ILE A 497 7.15 -57.59 5.16
N ALA A 498 8.37 -57.07 5.04
CA ALA A 498 9.58 -57.88 4.88
C ALA A 498 9.84 -58.77 6.11
N LEU A 499 9.65 -58.24 7.32
CA LEU A 499 9.72 -59.01 8.57
C LEU A 499 8.58 -60.03 8.67
N PHE A 500 7.38 -59.72 8.17
CA PHE A 500 6.23 -60.62 8.15
C PHE A 500 6.42 -61.76 7.13
N VAL A 501 6.96 -61.48 5.94
CA VAL A 501 7.34 -62.49 4.93
C VAL A 501 8.47 -63.36 5.48
N SER A 502 9.47 -62.77 6.12
CA SER A 502 10.54 -63.52 6.81
C SER A 502 10.00 -64.39 7.95
N TYR A 503 9.02 -63.90 8.70
CA TYR A 503 8.32 -64.64 9.75
C TYR A 503 7.48 -65.79 9.17
N LEU A 504 6.78 -65.59 8.05
CA LEU A 504 6.01 -66.63 7.36
C LEU A 504 6.92 -67.74 6.79
N ILE A 505 8.10 -67.37 6.26
CA ILE A 505 9.13 -68.33 5.84
C ILE A 505 9.65 -69.11 7.07
N ALA A 506 9.93 -68.43 8.18
CA ALA A 506 10.39 -69.06 9.42
C ALA A 506 9.34 -69.98 10.09
N VAL A 507 8.05 -69.65 9.97
CA VAL A 507 6.93 -70.46 10.50
C VAL A 507 6.66 -71.68 9.61
N SER A 508 6.92 -71.59 8.30
CA SER A 508 6.75 -72.70 7.35
C SER A 508 7.84 -73.80 7.47
N ILE A 509 8.95 -73.53 8.17
CA ILE A 509 10.04 -74.50 8.42
C ILE A 509 9.89 -75.20 9.79
N ARG A 510 8.84 -74.89 10.58
CA ARG A 510 8.66 -75.43 11.95
C ARG A 510 8.33 -76.92 12.10
N PRO A 511 7.89 -77.72 11.10
CA PRO A 511 7.66 -79.15 11.36
C PRO A 511 8.87 -80.10 11.18
N LEU A 512 10.10 -79.61 10.96
CA LEU A 512 11.26 -80.50 10.75
C LEU A 512 12.38 -80.42 11.79
N ASN A 513 12.25 -79.61 12.85
CA ASN A 513 13.21 -79.58 13.97
C ASN A 513 12.66 -80.12 15.31
N GLU A 514 11.39 -80.54 15.34
CA GLU A 514 10.75 -81.08 16.55
C GLU A 514 11.10 -82.53 16.89
N ILE A 515 11.92 -83.21 16.06
CA ILE A 515 12.45 -84.55 16.36
C ILE A 515 13.88 -84.51 16.94
N ARG A 516 14.60 -83.38 16.83
CA ARG A 516 15.99 -83.25 17.32
C ARG A 516 16.12 -82.60 18.70
N ASN A 517 15.14 -81.80 19.14
CA ASN A 517 15.20 -81.03 20.39
C ASN A 517 14.62 -81.74 21.65
N ASN A 518 13.94 -82.87 21.50
CA ASN A 518 13.46 -83.67 22.65
C ASN A 518 14.49 -84.62 23.26
N ARG A 519 15.71 -84.71 22.69
CA ARG A 519 16.85 -85.41 23.31
C ARG A 519 17.77 -84.50 24.13
N ASN A 520 17.75 -83.18 23.91
CA ASN A 520 18.60 -82.23 24.64
C ASN A 520 17.86 -81.58 25.84
N LYS A 521 16.54 -81.44 25.79
CA LYS A 521 15.72 -80.93 26.92
C LYS A 521 15.66 -81.85 28.16
N LYS A 522 16.21 -83.07 28.09
CA LYS A 522 16.35 -83.97 29.26
C LYS A 522 17.74 -83.93 29.90
N LYS A 523 18.77 -83.37 29.24
CA LYS A 523 20.13 -83.21 29.79
C LYS A 523 20.42 -81.82 30.36
N GLU A 524 19.68 -80.79 29.93
CA GLU A 524 19.78 -79.42 30.48
C GLU A 524 19.07 -79.27 31.83
N LYS A 525 17.97 -80.00 32.04
CA LYS A 525 17.13 -79.93 33.25
C LYS A 525 17.83 -80.50 34.50
N GLU A 526 18.79 -81.40 34.33
CA GLU A 526 19.61 -81.98 35.41
C GLU A 526 20.90 -81.16 35.72
N ARG A 527 21.30 -80.23 34.82
CA ARG A 527 22.42 -79.30 35.05
C ARG A 527 21.98 -78.02 35.76
N GLN A 528 20.79 -77.50 35.47
CA GLN A 528 20.27 -76.26 36.08
C GLN A 528 19.82 -76.43 37.54
N GLU A 529 19.41 -77.64 37.94
CA GLU A 529 19.02 -77.92 39.34
C GLU A 529 20.22 -78.03 40.30
N LYS A 530 21.44 -78.20 39.75
CA LYS A 530 22.70 -78.29 40.49
C LYS A 530 23.43 -76.95 40.64
N GLU A 531 23.15 -75.98 39.78
CA GLU A 531 23.67 -74.60 39.86
C GLU A 531 22.74 -73.64 40.63
N GLY A 532 21.42 -73.85 40.61
CA GLY A 532 20.46 -73.09 41.42
C GLY A 532 20.65 -73.29 42.94
N LYS A 533 21.10 -74.48 43.36
CA LYS A 533 21.42 -74.78 44.78
C LYS A 533 22.80 -74.27 45.24
N LYS A 534 23.64 -73.75 44.34
CA LYS A 534 24.94 -73.12 44.67
C LYS A 534 24.89 -71.59 44.73
N ARG A 535 23.95 -70.93 44.05
CA ARG A 535 23.76 -69.46 44.15
C ARG A 535 22.90 -69.04 45.34
N LEU A 536 21.94 -69.86 45.77
CA LEU A 536 21.13 -69.60 46.96
C LEU A 536 21.92 -69.66 48.29
N ALA A 537 23.14 -70.22 48.29
CA ALA A 537 24.01 -70.33 49.47
C ALA A 537 25.06 -69.20 49.57
N LEU A 538 25.12 -68.27 48.61
CA LEU A 538 26.05 -67.14 48.60
C LEU A 538 25.34 -65.78 48.82
N GLU A 539 24.02 -65.74 48.66
CA GLU A 539 23.19 -64.52 48.83
C GLU A 539 22.57 -64.40 50.23
N GLN A 540 22.49 -65.50 50.98
CA GLN A 540 22.07 -65.54 52.39
C GLN A 540 23.17 -65.15 53.40
N ARG A 541 24.37 -64.76 52.96
CA ARG A 541 25.45 -64.23 53.83
C ARG A 541 25.75 -62.74 53.66
N ARG A 542 25.11 -62.06 52.70
CA ARG A 542 25.16 -60.58 52.59
C ARG A 542 23.92 -59.89 53.18
N LEU A 543 22.94 -60.66 53.66
CA LEU A 543 21.71 -60.18 54.31
C LEU A 543 21.74 -60.26 55.86
N ASP A 544 22.89 -60.61 56.45
CA ASP A 544 23.06 -60.73 57.91
C ASP A 544 23.96 -59.64 58.55
N GLU A 545 24.40 -58.61 57.81
CA GLU A 545 25.21 -57.51 58.38
C GLU A 545 24.60 -56.10 58.28
N ASP A 546 23.50 -55.89 57.54
CA ASP A 546 22.78 -54.60 57.55
C ASP A 546 21.42 -54.65 58.26
N ARG A 547 21.16 -55.78 58.93
CA ARG A 547 20.01 -55.98 59.82
C ARG A 547 20.35 -55.69 61.29
N THR A 548 21.23 -54.72 61.50
CA THR A 548 21.64 -54.20 62.81
C THR A 548 21.76 -52.68 62.82
N HIS A 549 20.77 -51.96 62.26
CA HIS A 549 20.48 -50.59 62.73
C HIS A 549 19.06 -50.09 62.41
N LYS A 550 18.07 -51.00 62.34
CA LYS A 550 16.67 -50.63 62.12
C LYS A 550 15.74 -51.31 63.13
N GLU A 551 16.06 -51.21 64.42
CA GLU A 551 15.12 -51.54 65.50
C GLU A 551 15.53 -51.02 66.90
N LYS A 552 15.94 -49.75 66.97
CA LYS A 552 15.84 -48.98 68.23
C LYS A 552 15.38 -47.56 67.92
N ARG A 553 14.15 -47.28 68.39
CA ARG A 553 13.43 -45.99 68.44
C ARG A 553 12.44 -45.71 67.30
N MET A 554 11.36 -46.49 67.26
CA MET A 554 10.04 -45.85 67.37
C MET A 554 9.75 -45.63 68.85
N LYS A 555 9.52 -44.38 69.26
CA LYS A 555 8.72 -44.00 70.42
C LYS A 555 8.39 -42.50 70.27
N LYS A 556 7.11 -42.22 69.99
CA LYS A 556 6.23 -41.16 70.56
C LYS A 556 6.80 -39.73 70.55
N GLU A 557 6.17 -38.64 70.09
CA GLU A 557 4.80 -38.14 69.85
C GLU A 557 5.01 -36.64 69.44
N PRO A 558 4.03 -35.79 69.09
CA PRO A 558 2.77 -35.96 68.36
C PRO A 558 2.59 -34.93 67.20
N TRP A 559 1.54 -35.18 66.43
CA TRP A 559 0.93 -34.45 65.31
C TRP A 559 0.32 -33.10 65.72
N LEU A 560 0.35 -32.10 64.82
CA LEU A 560 -0.63 -30.98 64.83
C LEU A 560 -1.77 -31.31 63.86
N THR A 561 -3.00 -31.17 64.32
CA THR A 561 -4.24 -31.31 63.54
C THR A 561 -4.53 -30.06 62.71
N HIS A 562 -5.30 -30.22 61.63
CA HIS A 562 -5.64 -29.19 60.63
C HIS A 562 -6.27 -27.90 61.22
N GLU A 563 -6.77 -27.93 62.47
CA GLU A 563 -7.33 -26.77 63.20
C GLU A 563 -6.27 -25.88 63.90
N GLN A 564 -5.00 -26.29 64.01
CA GLN A 564 -3.98 -25.51 64.72
C GLN A 564 -3.13 -24.59 63.81
N LEU A 565 -3.39 -24.58 62.50
CA LEU A 565 -2.69 -23.71 61.53
C LEU A 565 -3.49 -22.45 61.14
N GLU A 566 -4.76 -22.34 61.52
CA GLU A 566 -5.60 -21.16 61.25
C GLU A 566 -5.60 -20.12 62.40
N SER A 567 -4.96 -20.39 63.55
CA SER A 567 -5.05 -19.52 64.74
C SER A 567 -3.85 -18.61 65.03
N GLY A 568 -2.91 -18.41 64.09
CA GLY A 568 -1.93 -17.32 64.17
C GLY A 568 -0.87 -17.38 65.29
N GLU A 569 -0.34 -18.56 65.63
CA GLU A 569 0.88 -18.70 66.46
C GLU A 569 2.05 -19.28 65.62
N GLU A 570 3.26 -18.77 65.83
CA GLU A 570 4.47 -19.00 65.02
C GLU A 570 5.01 -20.45 65.13
N ALA A 571 4.89 -21.24 64.04
CA ALA A 571 5.57 -22.53 63.91
C ALA A 571 7.03 -22.38 63.40
N PRO A 572 8.01 -23.20 63.87
CA PRO A 572 9.41 -23.14 63.45
C PRO A 572 9.64 -23.44 61.95
N LEU A 573 10.57 -22.71 61.33
CA LEU A 573 10.87 -22.69 59.88
C LEU A 573 11.06 -24.08 59.24
N ASP A 574 11.77 -24.98 59.92
CA ASP A 574 12.11 -26.32 59.41
C ASP A 574 10.87 -27.23 59.23
N GLN A 575 9.79 -26.98 59.97
CA GLN A 575 8.55 -27.76 59.86
C GLN A 575 7.67 -27.28 58.70
N ILE A 576 7.75 -25.98 58.37
CA ILE A 576 7.03 -25.39 57.23
C ILE A 576 7.65 -25.87 55.91
N LEU A 577 8.98 -25.88 55.81
CA LEU A 577 9.70 -26.37 54.63
C LEU A 577 9.42 -27.85 54.32
N ASN A 578 9.40 -28.70 55.35
CA ASN A 578 9.08 -30.12 55.18
C ASN A 578 7.62 -30.36 54.76
N TRP A 579 6.68 -29.54 55.25
CA TRP A 579 5.29 -29.60 54.81
C TRP A 579 5.14 -29.19 53.33
N ILE A 580 5.81 -28.12 52.90
CA ILE A 580 5.82 -27.66 51.49
C ILE A 580 6.37 -28.74 50.55
N HIS A 581 7.50 -29.37 50.89
CA HIS A 581 8.09 -30.43 50.07
C HIS A 581 7.17 -31.64 49.90
N MET A 582 6.44 -32.01 50.95
CA MET A 582 5.53 -33.15 50.93
C MET A 582 4.29 -32.86 50.06
N GLN A 583 3.68 -31.67 50.20
CA GLN A 583 2.54 -31.27 49.37
C GLN A 583 2.90 -31.11 47.89
N TYR A 584 4.12 -30.62 47.58
CA TYR A 584 4.62 -30.55 46.22
C TYR A 584 4.83 -31.95 45.58
N SER A 585 5.31 -32.92 46.37
CA SER A 585 5.46 -34.31 45.91
C SER A 585 4.10 -34.96 45.57
N ASP A 586 3.06 -34.70 46.38
CA ASP A 586 1.72 -35.22 46.12
C ASP A 586 1.08 -34.57 44.88
N ALA A 587 1.28 -33.25 44.69
CA ALA A 587 0.84 -32.54 43.47
C ALA A 587 1.52 -33.11 42.21
N LYS A 588 2.82 -33.42 42.27
CA LYS A 588 3.57 -34.04 41.16
C LYS A 588 3.04 -35.44 40.81
N GLY A 589 2.69 -36.25 41.82
CA GLY A 589 2.08 -37.56 41.61
C GLY A 589 0.70 -37.49 40.93
N LEU A 590 -0.11 -36.47 41.27
CA LEU A 590 -1.43 -36.24 40.66
C LEU A 590 -1.32 -35.71 39.22
N MET A 591 -0.33 -34.86 38.92
CA MET A 591 -0.05 -34.39 37.55
C MET A 591 0.40 -35.53 36.63
N GLN A 592 1.24 -36.45 37.12
CA GLN A 592 1.65 -37.64 36.36
C GLN A 592 0.52 -38.65 36.14
N ALA A 593 -0.53 -38.61 36.97
CA ALA A 593 -1.73 -39.42 36.83
C ALA A 593 -2.87 -38.74 36.02
N GLY A 594 -2.68 -37.48 35.59
CA GLY A 594 -3.62 -36.74 34.74
C GLY A 594 -4.78 -36.01 35.44
N ASP A 595 -4.76 -35.87 36.78
CA ASP A 595 -5.80 -35.14 37.54
C ASP A 595 -5.38 -33.69 37.85
N PHE A 596 -5.36 -32.85 36.81
CA PHE A 596 -4.81 -31.49 36.84
C PHE A 596 -5.59 -30.50 37.72
N SER A 597 -6.88 -30.75 37.99
CA SER A 597 -7.70 -29.85 38.81
C SER A 597 -7.33 -29.92 40.29
N LYS A 598 -6.98 -31.10 40.81
CA LYS A 598 -6.56 -31.26 42.22
C LYS A 598 -5.11 -30.85 42.44
N SER A 599 -4.22 -31.07 41.47
CA SER A 599 -2.86 -30.56 41.55
C SER A 599 -2.83 -29.03 41.57
N HIS A 600 -3.73 -28.38 40.81
CA HIS A 600 -3.87 -26.92 40.81
C HIS A 600 -4.37 -26.35 42.15
N GLN A 601 -5.33 -27.02 42.81
CA GLN A 601 -5.78 -26.63 44.17
C GLN A 601 -4.68 -26.77 45.23
N ILE A 602 -3.86 -27.82 45.15
CA ILE A 602 -2.75 -28.01 46.10
C ILE A 602 -1.66 -26.95 45.86
N LEU A 603 -1.35 -26.64 44.60
CA LEU A 603 -0.34 -25.63 44.26
C LEU A 603 -0.78 -24.22 44.67
N SER A 604 -2.05 -23.83 44.50
CA SER A 604 -2.51 -22.48 44.90
C SER A 604 -2.43 -22.27 46.42
N VAL A 605 -2.70 -23.30 47.22
CA VAL A 605 -2.58 -23.25 48.70
C VAL A 605 -1.12 -23.11 49.14
N ILE A 606 -0.18 -23.71 48.41
CA ILE A 606 1.27 -23.53 48.65
C ILE A 606 1.69 -22.08 48.32
N THR A 607 1.21 -21.54 47.19
CA THR A 607 1.54 -20.18 46.74
C THR A 607 1.00 -19.12 47.70
N ASP A 608 -0.23 -19.27 48.19
CA ASP A 608 -0.84 -18.35 49.16
C ASP A 608 -0.14 -18.41 50.54
N ALA A 609 0.36 -19.59 50.95
CA ALA A 609 1.15 -19.73 52.17
C ALA A 609 2.55 -19.09 52.08
N MET A 610 3.16 -19.06 50.88
CA MET A 610 4.46 -18.44 50.64
C MET A 610 4.39 -16.89 50.59
N LEU A 611 3.31 -16.34 50.03
CA LEU A 611 3.12 -14.89 49.89
C LEU A 611 2.80 -14.18 51.23
N GLY A 612 2.35 -14.92 52.25
CA GLY A 612 1.96 -14.39 53.55
C GLY A 612 3.10 -14.18 54.58
N LYS A 613 4.34 -14.60 54.31
CA LYS A 613 5.47 -14.51 55.27
C LYS A 613 6.76 -13.99 54.63
N TRP A 614 6.81 -12.68 54.43
CA TRP A 614 7.89 -11.94 53.75
C TRP A 614 9.28 -12.05 54.40
N ASP A 615 9.39 -12.34 55.70
CA ASP A 615 10.69 -12.48 56.37
C ASP A 615 11.40 -13.81 56.07
N ILE A 616 10.69 -14.83 55.58
CA ILE A 616 11.22 -16.18 55.31
C ILE A 616 11.94 -16.26 53.94
N ILE A 617 11.50 -15.48 52.95
CA ILE A 617 12.08 -15.46 51.59
C ILE A 617 13.52 -14.90 51.58
N ARG A 618 13.92 -14.17 52.62
CA ARG A 618 15.26 -13.57 52.74
C ARG A 618 16.37 -14.58 53.06
N GLU A 619 16.06 -15.75 53.63
CA GLU A 619 17.04 -16.77 54.00
C GLU A 619 17.11 -17.96 53.04
N VAL A 620 16.06 -18.24 52.25
CA VAL A 620 15.99 -19.44 51.37
C VAL A 620 16.18 -19.12 49.87
N GLY A 621 16.29 -17.83 49.50
CA GLY A 621 16.47 -17.36 48.12
C GLY A 621 17.54 -18.08 47.28
N PRO A 622 18.73 -18.42 47.82
CA PRO A 622 19.78 -19.09 47.04
C PRO A 622 19.45 -20.54 46.63
N ASP A 623 18.70 -21.29 47.44
CA ASP A 623 18.35 -22.70 47.14
C ASP A 623 17.20 -22.81 46.12
N ILE A 624 16.32 -21.81 46.07
CA ILE A 624 15.23 -21.72 45.09
C ILE A 624 15.78 -21.38 43.69
N GLU A 625 16.74 -20.46 43.60
CA GLU A 625 17.43 -20.10 42.35
C GLU A 625 18.26 -21.27 41.79
N GLN A 626 18.92 -22.08 42.64
CA GLN A 626 19.82 -23.14 42.17
C GLN A 626 19.18 -24.50 41.91
N ASN A 627 18.11 -24.88 42.63
CA ASN A 627 17.58 -26.25 42.56
C ASN A 627 16.13 -26.35 42.06
N LEU A 628 15.27 -25.36 42.35
CA LEU A 628 13.83 -25.47 42.04
C LEU A 628 13.48 -24.85 40.68
N LEU A 629 14.09 -23.72 40.34
CA LEU A 629 13.82 -23.00 39.08
C LEU A 629 14.23 -23.77 37.82
N PRO A 630 15.38 -24.48 37.77
CA PRO A 630 15.76 -25.27 36.59
C PRO A 630 14.88 -26.52 36.39
N GLN A 631 14.38 -27.12 37.48
CA GLN A 631 13.50 -28.29 37.44
C GLN A 631 12.04 -27.94 37.08
N LEU A 632 11.59 -26.73 37.42
CA LEU A 632 10.31 -26.17 36.97
C LEU A 632 10.36 -25.73 35.50
N GLN A 633 11.52 -25.27 35.02
CA GLN A 633 11.72 -24.92 33.61
C GLN A 633 11.73 -26.15 32.67
N SER A 634 12.25 -27.31 33.12
CA SER A 634 12.24 -28.52 32.29
C SER A 634 10.89 -29.24 32.22
N ASP A 635 10.12 -29.25 33.31
CA ASP A 635 8.84 -29.99 33.38
C ASP A 635 7.64 -29.17 32.84
N TYR A 636 7.79 -27.86 32.54
CA TYR A 636 6.71 -26.98 32.07
C TYR A 636 6.83 -26.53 30.59
N ALA A 637 7.90 -26.92 29.89
CA ALA A 637 8.06 -26.71 28.44
C ALA A 637 7.04 -27.49 27.57
N ILE A 638 6.18 -28.30 28.20
CA ILE A 638 5.16 -29.14 27.53
C ILE A 638 3.74 -28.53 27.60
N SER A 639 3.50 -27.45 28.36
CA SER A 639 2.17 -26.80 28.45
C SER A 639 2.22 -25.30 28.12
N HIS A 640 1.66 -24.95 26.96
CA HIS A 640 1.72 -23.63 26.32
C HIS A 640 0.93 -22.53 27.07
N SER A 641 1.59 -21.73 27.92
CA SER A 641 1.04 -20.48 28.46
C SER A 641 2.16 -19.49 28.84
N LYS A 642 2.44 -18.52 27.95
CA LYS A 642 3.57 -17.55 28.05
C LYS A 642 3.30 -16.38 29.02
N SER A 643 2.04 -16.18 29.44
CA SER A 643 1.56 -14.98 30.15
C SER A 643 1.91 -14.93 31.65
N GLU A 644 2.11 -16.07 32.31
CA GLU A 644 2.28 -16.13 33.76
C GLU A 644 3.74 -16.27 34.20
N PHE A 645 4.64 -16.68 33.29
CA PHE A 645 6.10 -16.68 33.48
C PHE A 645 6.65 -15.26 33.72
N GLN A 646 6.11 -14.27 32.99
CA GLN A 646 6.57 -12.88 33.10
C GLN A 646 6.31 -12.29 34.49
N LYS A 647 5.15 -12.57 35.08
CA LYS A 647 4.74 -11.99 36.37
C LYS A 647 5.58 -12.46 37.56
N ALA A 648 6.11 -13.69 37.51
CA ALA A 648 6.99 -14.23 38.55
C ALA A 648 8.44 -13.75 38.40
N SER A 649 8.91 -13.55 37.17
CA SER A 649 10.23 -13.00 36.86
C SER A 649 10.35 -11.52 37.28
N ASP A 650 9.31 -10.73 37.02
CA ASP A 650 9.28 -9.29 37.32
C ASP A 650 9.30 -8.99 38.83
N ALA A 651 8.70 -9.86 39.65
CA ALA A 651 8.67 -9.70 41.11
C ALA A 651 10.05 -9.90 41.78
N VAL A 652 10.89 -10.76 41.20
CA VAL A 652 12.26 -11.05 41.70
C VAL A 652 13.21 -9.89 41.43
N GLU A 653 13.04 -9.21 40.29
CA GLU A 653 13.88 -8.07 39.89
C GLU A 653 13.60 -6.80 40.71
N VAL A 654 12.35 -6.60 41.13
CA VAL A 654 11.95 -5.50 42.03
C VAL A 654 12.57 -5.65 43.44
N ILE A 655 12.75 -6.89 43.92
CA ILE A 655 13.36 -7.19 45.24
C ILE A 655 14.87 -6.91 45.23
N ARG A 656 15.54 -7.07 44.08
CA ARG A 656 16.97 -6.79 43.89
C ARG A 656 17.28 -5.28 43.93
N ARG A 657 16.34 -4.43 43.50
CA ARG A 657 16.53 -2.97 43.32
C ARG A 657 16.30 -2.08 44.56
N ILE A 658 15.73 -2.57 45.65
CA ILE A 658 15.33 -1.73 46.81
C ILE A 658 16.40 -1.65 47.91
N LYS A 659 17.52 -2.37 47.82
CA LYS A 659 18.46 -2.55 48.93
C LYS A 659 19.70 -1.64 48.98
N THR A 660 19.95 -0.77 47.99
CA THR A 660 21.23 -0.03 47.91
C THR A 660 21.06 1.41 47.39
N GLU A 661 21.00 2.42 48.29
CA GLU A 661 21.77 3.69 48.25
C GLU A 661 21.12 4.93 48.97
N PRO A 662 21.93 5.93 49.43
CA PRO A 662 21.56 6.96 50.44
C PRO A 662 21.16 8.37 49.91
N LEU A 663 20.89 9.27 50.86
CA LEU A 663 20.07 10.50 50.80
C LEU A 663 20.46 11.63 49.80
N ASP A 664 21.66 11.64 49.21
CA ASP A 664 22.11 12.74 48.34
C ASP A 664 21.50 12.70 46.92
N ILE A 665 20.87 11.59 46.54
CA ILE A 665 20.11 11.43 45.27
C ILE A 665 18.73 12.12 45.34
N ARG A 666 18.20 12.41 46.54
CA ARG A 666 16.89 13.10 46.66
C ARG A 666 16.89 14.51 46.06
N MET A 667 18.04 15.19 46.02
CA MET A 667 18.16 16.51 45.38
C MET A 667 18.42 16.44 43.87
N LYS A 668 18.92 15.32 43.34
CA LYS A 668 19.05 15.09 41.89
C LYS A 668 17.69 14.84 41.22
N ARG A 669 16.74 14.28 41.98
CA ARG A 669 15.37 13.95 41.55
C ARG A 669 14.49 15.17 41.23
N VAL A 670 14.86 16.38 41.68
CA VAL A 670 14.23 17.64 41.24
C VAL A 670 14.60 17.98 39.79
N ARG A 671 15.72 17.46 39.27
CA ARG A 671 16.13 17.60 37.86
C ARG A 671 15.65 16.45 36.96
N GLU A 672 15.23 15.32 37.52
CA GLU A 672 14.70 14.14 36.78
C GLU A 672 13.22 14.25 36.42
N GLY A 673 12.49 15.25 36.95
CA GLY A 673 11.08 15.49 36.60
C GLY A 673 10.85 15.72 35.10
N ALA A 674 11.82 16.29 34.39
CA ALA A 674 11.76 16.50 32.94
C ALA A 674 11.80 15.18 32.12
N PHE A 675 12.31 14.08 32.70
CA PHE A 675 12.43 12.78 32.03
C PHE A 675 11.18 11.91 32.20
N GLU A 676 10.47 12.05 33.33
CA GLU A 676 9.15 11.45 33.50
C GLU A 676 8.11 12.11 32.59
N ASP A 677 8.26 13.41 32.29
CA ASP A 677 7.43 14.10 31.32
C ASP A 677 7.59 13.51 29.90
N LEU A 678 8.80 13.09 29.52
CA LEU A 678 9.09 12.39 28.25
C LEU A 678 8.52 10.96 28.21
N ILE A 679 8.64 10.20 29.30
CA ILE A 679 8.03 8.86 29.42
C ILE A 679 6.49 8.96 29.37
N ARG A 680 5.91 10.03 29.93
CA ARG A 680 4.48 10.31 29.85
C ARG A 680 4.05 10.65 28.43
N ILE A 681 4.84 11.41 27.67
CA ILE A 681 4.60 11.71 26.25
C ILE A 681 4.68 10.41 25.42
N ALA A 682 5.72 9.60 25.61
CA ALA A 682 5.87 8.32 24.91
C ALA A 682 4.70 7.34 25.22
N LYS A 683 4.27 7.26 26.48
CA LYS A 683 3.10 6.46 26.89
C LYS A 683 1.77 7.02 26.37
N ALA A 684 1.63 8.35 26.25
CA ALA A 684 0.46 8.99 25.65
C ALA A 684 0.36 8.68 24.15
N SER A 685 1.50 8.66 23.43
CA SER A 685 1.59 8.25 22.02
C SER A 685 1.28 6.75 21.81
N ILE A 686 1.64 5.89 22.77
CA ILE A 686 1.25 4.46 22.77
C ILE A 686 -0.26 4.30 22.97
N SER A 687 -0.89 5.16 23.80
CA SER A 687 -2.32 5.13 24.06
C SER A 687 -3.18 5.65 22.91
N SER A 688 -2.75 6.69 22.20
CA SER A 688 -3.46 7.23 21.04
C SER A 688 -3.42 6.28 19.84
N ALA A 689 -2.36 5.48 19.72
CA ALA A 689 -2.16 4.51 18.63
C ALA A 689 -3.06 3.26 18.69
N SER A 690 -3.77 3.02 19.81
CA SER A 690 -4.70 1.89 19.97
C SER A 690 -6.13 2.22 19.52
N GLN A 691 -6.46 3.52 19.32
CA GLN A 691 -7.84 3.97 19.07
C GLN A 691 -8.18 4.33 17.63
N VAL A 692 -7.22 4.39 16.71
CA VAL A 692 -7.47 4.77 15.31
C VAL A 692 -7.41 3.54 14.42
N ALA A 693 -8.54 2.82 14.34
CA ALA A 693 -8.79 1.86 13.29
C ALA A 693 -9.71 2.50 12.25
N ASP A 694 -9.32 2.34 10.99
CA ASP A 694 -10.08 2.58 9.76
C ASP A 694 -10.36 4.03 9.35
N SER A 695 -9.41 4.63 8.60
CA SER A 695 -9.70 5.26 7.27
C SER A 695 -8.53 6.01 6.60
N HIS A 696 -7.40 6.32 7.25
CA HIS A 696 -6.33 7.15 6.64
C HIS A 696 -4.93 6.55 6.87
N LYS A 697 -4.55 5.54 6.08
CA LYS A 697 -3.42 4.65 6.42
C LYS A 697 -2.02 5.14 6.03
N HIS A 698 -1.84 6.07 5.09
CA HIS A 698 -0.49 6.45 4.63
C HIS A 698 0.10 7.66 5.38
N GLU A 699 -0.63 8.78 5.47
CA GLU A 699 -0.14 9.97 6.17
C GLU A 699 -0.01 9.79 7.67
N ALA A 700 -0.95 9.08 8.30
CA ALA A 700 -0.89 8.80 9.73
C ALA A 700 0.35 7.96 10.09
N VAL A 701 0.80 7.09 9.19
CA VAL A 701 1.99 6.25 9.40
C VAL A 701 3.27 7.04 9.09
N LYS A 702 3.27 7.91 8.07
CA LYS A 702 4.37 8.86 7.79
C LYS A 702 4.60 9.81 8.98
N ALA A 703 3.54 10.42 9.51
CA ALA A 703 3.60 11.27 10.70
C ALA A 703 4.12 10.51 11.93
N GLN A 704 3.74 9.23 12.08
CA GLN A 704 4.25 8.38 13.15
C GLN A 704 5.74 8.06 13.00
N LEU A 705 6.25 7.81 11.79
CA LEU A 705 7.68 7.58 11.52
C LEU A 705 8.53 8.82 11.80
N VAL A 706 8.08 10.00 11.36
CA VAL A 706 8.70 11.29 11.69
C VAL A 706 8.72 11.53 13.21
N SER A 707 7.69 11.10 13.95
CA SER A 707 7.70 11.15 15.42
C SER A 707 8.75 10.23 16.04
N LEU A 708 8.94 9.01 15.52
CA LEU A 708 9.95 8.07 16.04
C LEU A 708 11.37 8.54 15.72
N GLU A 709 11.58 9.14 14.54
CA GLU A 709 12.83 9.80 14.17
C GLU A 709 13.20 10.89 15.18
N LYS A 710 12.26 11.79 15.50
CA LYS A 710 12.43 12.84 16.51
C LYS A 710 12.73 12.26 17.90
N ASP A 711 12.06 11.18 18.28
CA ASP A 711 12.29 10.50 19.57
C ASP A 711 13.69 9.84 19.64
N LEU A 712 14.16 9.23 18.54
CA LEU A 712 15.50 8.65 18.43
C LEU A 712 16.60 9.72 18.49
N GLN A 713 16.41 10.84 17.80
CA GLN A 713 17.35 11.97 17.84
C GLN A 713 17.39 12.66 19.18
N LEU A 714 16.25 12.79 19.84
CA LEU A 714 16.19 13.32 21.20
C LEU A 714 16.94 12.40 22.16
N LEU A 715 16.82 11.08 22.03
CA LEU A 715 17.62 10.13 22.82
C LEU A 715 19.13 10.27 22.56
N LEU A 716 19.54 10.38 21.29
CA LEU A 716 20.95 10.60 20.92
C LEU A 716 21.52 11.87 21.57
N SER A 717 20.75 12.96 21.55
CA SER A 717 21.15 14.25 22.15
C SER A 717 21.31 14.21 23.68
N GLN A 718 20.69 13.23 24.35
CA GLN A 718 20.70 13.06 25.81
C GLN A 718 21.77 12.08 26.31
N ILE A 719 22.61 11.56 25.41
CA ILE A 719 23.77 10.74 25.76
C ILE A 719 24.87 11.68 26.32
N PRO A 720 25.34 11.51 27.57
CA PRO A 720 26.25 12.45 28.22
C PRO A 720 27.59 12.51 27.49
N ALA A 721 28.21 13.70 27.47
CA ALA A 721 29.52 13.96 26.86
C ALA A 721 30.71 13.18 27.47
N GLU A 722 30.46 12.34 28.48
CA GLU A 722 31.45 11.52 29.19
C GLU A 722 31.53 10.09 28.63
N ILE A 723 30.66 9.74 27.67
CA ILE A 723 30.80 8.56 26.83
C ILE A 723 31.57 9.00 25.58
N ASP A 724 32.66 8.28 25.25
CA ASP A 724 33.52 8.60 24.13
C ASP A 724 32.70 8.64 22.83
N LYS A 725 32.53 9.85 22.27
CA LYS A 725 31.74 10.07 21.06
C LYS A 725 32.44 9.53 19.80
N ASP A 726 33.68 9.06 19.93
CA ASP A 726 34.49 8.48 18.84
C ASP A 726 34.28 6.97 18.65
N SER A 727 33.19 6.40 19.20
CA SER A 727 32.82 5.01 18.95
C SER A 727 32.20 4.88 17.55
N LYS A 728 32.83 4.10 16.66
CA LYS A 728 32.30 3.74 15.33
C LYS A 728 30.83 3.28 15.33
N ALA A 729 30.31 2.75 16.44
CA ALA A 729 28.91 2.35 16.57
C ALA A 729 27.93 3.53 16.68
N PHE A 730 28.38 4.69 17.16
CA PHE A 730 27.58 5.91 17.26
C PHE A 730 27.44 6.57 15.88
N ASP A 731 28.56 6.70 15.15
CA ASP A 731 28.58 7.21 13.78
C ASP A 731 27.70 6.35 12.85
N LYS A 732 27.78 5.02 12.98
CA LYS A 732 26.92 4.09 12.23
C LYS A 732 25.43 4.22 12.54
N LEU A 733 25.08 4.48 13.80
CA LEU A 733 23.67 4.68 14.17
C LEU A 733 23.16 6.03 13.64
N ASP A 734 23.96 7.09 13.72
CA ASP A 734 23.60 8.42 13.21
C ASP A 734 23.46 8.41 11.68
N GLU A 735 24.40 7.78 10.97
CA GLU A 735 24.33 7.55 9.52
C GLU A 735 23.09 6.73 9.12
N SER A 736 22.75 5.70 9.91
CA SER A 736 21.56 4.86 9.68
C SER A 736 20.25 5.63 9.89
N ILE A 737 20.19 6.50 10.91
CA ILE A 737 19.02 7.36 11.17
C ILE A 737 18.90 8.44 10.09
N GLN A 738 20.02 8.99 9.60
CA GLN A 738 20.01 9.96 8.50
C GLN A 738 19.52 9.33 7.19
N LYS A 739 20.02 8.14 6.83
CA LYS A 739 19.51 7.38 5.67
C LYS A 739 18.01 7.06 5.78
N MET A 740 17.54 6.71 6.98
CA MET A 740 16.11 6.49 7.21
C MET A 740 15.29 7.77 7.01
N ARG A 741 15.77 8.91 7.50
CA ARG A 741 15.16 10.22 7.28
C ARG A 741 15.05 10.51 5.79
N ASP A 742 16.14 10.37 5.05
CA ASP A 742 16.19 10.70 3.63
C ASP A 742 15.18 9.83 2.85
N LEU A 743 15.09 8.53 3.19
CA LEU A 743 14.09 7.59 2.63
C LEU A 743 12.63 7.92 3.01
N ILE A 744 12.37 8.47 4.19
CA ILE A 744 11.02 8.89 4.61
C ILE A 744 10.54 10.11 3.81
N HIS A 745 11.47 10.96 3.36
CA HIS A 745 11.18 12.20 2.63
C HIS A 745 11.17 12.04 1.11
N SER A 746 11.88 11.04 0.55
CA SER A 746 12.04 10.90 -0.91
C SER A 746 10.84 10.23 -1.61
N ASN A 747 10.37 9.04 -1.19
CA ASN A 747 9.11 8.46 -1.71
C ASN A 747 8.64 7.20 -0.94
N PRO A 748 7.83 7.30 0.12
CA PRO A 748 7.39 6.15 0.92
C PRO A 748 6.23 5.34 0.31
N ALA A 749 5.70 5.75 -0.85
CA ALA A 749 4.47 5.17 -1.40
C ALA A 749 4.70 3.86 -2.17
N SER A 750 5.83 3.75 -2.88
CA SER A 750 6.18 2.56 -3.67
C SER A 750 6.45 1.34 -2.80
N ILE A 751 6.22 0.13 -3.35
CA ILE A 751 6.52 -1.13 -2.67
C ILE A 751 8.01 -1.18 -2.29
N ASP A 752 8.88 -0.70 -3.17
CA ASP A 752 10.32 -0.70 -2.94
C ASP A 752 10.72 0.38 -1.93
N GLY A 753 10.11 1.57 -1.96
CA GLY A 753 10.26 2.59 -0.92
C GLY A 753 9.88 2.05 0.47
N LYS A 754 8.79 1.27 0.57
CA LYS A 754 8.38 0.59 1.82
C LYS A 754 9.40 -0.47 2.26
N LYS A 755 9.95 -1.27 1.34
CA LYS A 755 11.01 -2.25 1.65
C LYS A 755 12.29 -1.57 2.13
N HIS A 756 12.71 -0.47 1.49
CA HIS A 756 13.89 0.30 1.89
C HIS A 756 13.71 0.95 3.28
N ILE A 757 12.49 1.43 3.60
CA ILE A 757 12.18 1.94 4.95
C ILE A 757 12.25 0.81 5.99
N VAL A 758 11.72 -0.38 5.69
CA VAL A 758 11.79 -1.55 6.59
C VAL A 758 13.23 -2.01 6.80
N SER A 759 14.05 -2.06 5.74
CA SER A 759 15.45 -2.47 5.84
C SER A 759 16.28 -1.46 6.63
N ALA A 760 16.07 -0.16 6.41
CA ALA A 760 16.67 0.91 7.20
C ALA A 760 16.25 0.83 8.68
N LEU A 761 14.96 0.65 8.98
CA LEU A 761 14.46 0.45 10.35
C LEU A 761 15.09 -0.76 11.04
N ARG A 762 15.20 -1.90 10.36
CA ARG A 762 15.87 -3.10 10.89
C ARG A 762 17.35 -2.84 11.16
N ARG A 763 18.04 -2.12 10.27
CA ARG A 763 19.45 -1.74 10.43
C ARG A 763 19.66 -0.82 11.63
N SER A 764 18.87 0.24 11.77
CA SER A 764 18.97 1.14 12.94
C SER A 764 18.61 0.44 14.24
N THR A 765 17.60 -0.45 14.23
CA THR A 765 17.22 -1.27 15.40
C THR A 765 18.38 -2.18 15.85
N ASN A 766 19.11 -2.77 14.90
CA ASN A 766 20.27 -3.60 15.18
C ASN A 766 21.45 -2.78 15.74
N GLU A 767 21.77 -1.63 15.15
CA GLU A 767 22.84 -0.74 15.66
C GLU A 767 22.51 -0.21 17.06
N LEU A 768 21.24 0.10 17.32
CA LEU A 768 20.76 0.55 18.63
C LEU A 768 20.82 -0.56 19.70
N ARG A 769 20.60 -1.83 19.31
CA ARG A 769 20.84 -3.01 20.15
C ARG A 769 22.33 -3.25 20.42
N VAL A 770 23.20 -3.04 19.43
CA VAL A 770 24.67 -3.10 19.61
C VAL A 770 25.16 -2.03 20.58
N LEU A 771 24.64 -0.80 20.47
CA LEU A 771 24.96 0.29 21.40
C LEU A 771 24.48 -0.01 22.83
N GLN A 772 23.30 -0.61 22.99
CA GLN A 772 22.79 -1.06 24.29
C GLN A 772 23.69 -2.10 24.96
N GLN A 773 24.30 -3.00 24.17
CA GLN A 773 25.20 -4.05 24.65
C GLN A 773 26.62 -3.55 24.93
N THR A 774 27.07 -2.51 24.22
CA THR A 774 28.45 -2.01 24.27
C THR A 774 28.64 -0.93 25.35
N LEU A 775 27.60 -0.16 25.68
CA LEU A 775 27.68 0.96 26.61
C LEU A 775 27.19 0.61 28.03
N SER A 776 27.91 1.09 29.04
CA SER A 776 27.47 1.02 30.45
C SER A 776 26.38 2.06 30.73
N LEU A 777 25.18 1.83 30.20
CA LEU A 777 24.02 2.71 30.35
C LEU A 777 23.31 2.51 31.70
N SER A 778 22.74 3.59 32.25
CA SER A 778 21.87 3.50 33.43
C SER A 778 20.58 2.74 33.13
N ASP A 779 19.99 2.11 34.15
CA ASP A 779 18.76 1.31 34.01
C ASP A 779 17.60 2.07 33.34
N THR A 780 17.49 3.38 33.59
CA THR A 780 16.51 4.26 32.94
C THR A 780 16.73 4.45 31.45
N LYS A 781 17.98 4.46 30.99
CA LYS A 781 18.34 4.61 29.57
C LYS A 781 18.18 3.29 28.81
N LYS A 782 18.50 2.17 29.47
CA LYS A 782 18.20 0.83 28.93
C LYS A 782 16.70 0.64 28.73
N LEU A 783 15.88 1.04 29.70
CA LEU A 783 14.42 0.98 29.60
C LEU A 783 13.86 1.85 28.47
N ALA A 784 14.44 3.04 28.23
CA ALA A 784 14.05 3.91 27.12
C ALA A 784 14.43 3.30 25.76
N ILE A 785 15.61 2.69 25.66
CA ILE A 785 16.04 1.95 24.47
C ILE A 785 15.13 0.73 24.22
N ASP A 786 14.80 -0.04 25.25
CA ASP A 786 13.91 -1.20 25.13
C ASP A 786 12.51 -0.81 24.61
N ALA A 787 11.96 0.32 25.10
CA ALA A 787 10.68 0.85 24.63
C ALA A 787 10.72 1.31 23.15
N LEU A 788 11.83 1.90 22.71
CA LEU A 788 12.03 2.27 21.31
C LEU A 788 12.20 1.05 20.40
N LEU A 789 12.94 0.03 20.86
CA LEU A 789 13.09 -1.23 20.13
C LEU A 789 11.73 -1.94 19.98
N GLU A 790 10.88 -1.92 21.01
CA GLU A 790 9.53 -2.47 20.94
C GLU A 790 8.66 -1.72 19.91
N LEU A 791 8.69 -0.39 19.92
CA LEU A 791 7.97 0.44 18.97
C LEU A 791 8.45 0.25 17.53
N ALA A 792 9.77 0.13 17.31
CA ALA A 792 10.36 -0.13 16.00
C ALA A 792 9.92 -1.50 15.45
N ASN A 793 9.95 -2.55 16.27
CA ASN A 793 9.52 -3.89 15.87
C ASN A 793 8.01 -3.97 15.55
N GLN A 794 7.16 -3.27 16.31
CA GLN A 794 5.73 -3.19 16.00
C GLN A 794 5.45 -2.52 14.65
N ARG A 795 6.29 -1.54 14.26
CA ARG A 795 6.14 -0.83 12.98
C ARG A 795 6.68 -1.62 11.80
N ILE A 796 7.82 -2.32 11.97
CA ILE A 796 8.34 -3.27 10.98
C ILE A 796 7.25 -4.29 10.62
N GLY A 797 6.59 -4.90 11.62
CA GLY A 797 5.53 -5.87 11.35
C GLY A 797 4.30 -5.32 10.61
N ARG A 798 3.97 -4.03 10.81
CA ARG A 798 2.88 -3.37 10.07
C ARG A 798 3.23 -3.12 8.60
N TYR A 799 4.44 -2.64 8.33
CA TYR A 799 4.90 -2.40 6.95
C TYR A 799 5.11 -3.71 6.18
N ASP A 800 5.66 -4.75 6.81
CA ASP A 800 5.76 -6.09 6.21
C ASP A 800 4.37 -6.61 5.78
N SER A 801 3.34 -6.38 6.61
CA SER A 801 1.96 -6.76 6.29
C SER A 801 1.35 -5.93 5.15
N GLN A 802 1.71 -4.65 5.04
CA GLN A 802 1.24 -3.76 3.96
C GLN A 802 1.92 -4.08 2.62
N ILE A 803 3.22 -4.37 2.62
CA ILE A 803 3.97 -4.80 1.43
C ILE A 803 3.34 -6.07 0.84
N LEU A 804 3.01 -7.05 1.70
CA LEU A 804 2.31 -8.27 1.28
C LEU A 804 0.92 -7.98 0.70
N GLN A 805 0.20 -7.00 1.24
CA GLN A 805 -1.12 -6.59 0.75
C GLN A 805 -1.02 -5.88 -0.61
N ASP A 806 -0.08 -4.96 -0.80
CA ASP A 806 0.11 -4.22 -2.06
C ASP A 806 0.63 -5.14 -3.18
N GLN A 807 1.52 -6.09 -2.86
CA GLN A 807 1.95 -7.14 -3.80
C GLN A 807 0.78 -8.03 -4.25
N SER A 808 -0.16 -8.35 -3.35
CA SER A 808 -1.35 -9.13 -3.70
C SER A 808 -2.35 -8.35 -4.58
N LEU A 809 -2.40 -7.02 -4.45
CA LEU A 809 -3.24 -6.13 -5.26
C LEU A 809 -2.70 -6.01 -6.70
N ARG A 810 -1.39 -5.77 -6.85
CA ARG A 810 -0.71 -5.70 -8.15
C ARG A 810 -0.89 -7.00 -8.96
N ARG A 811 -0.72 -8.15 -8.31
CA ARG A 811 -1.00 -9.47 -8.92
C ARG A 811 -2.46 -9.64 -9.34
N THR A 812 -3.40 -9.03 -8.63
CA THR A 812 -4.83 -9.06 -8.98
C THR A 812 -5.11 -8.25 -10.24
N ASP A 813 -4.46 -7.09 -10.40
CA ASP A 813 -4.60 -6.24 -11.59
C ASP A 813 -3.98 -6.90 -12.83
N GLU A 814 -2.83 -7.56 -12.69
CA GLU A 814 -2.18 -8.34 -13.75
C GLU A 814 -3.07 -9.50 -14.24
N ILE A 815 -3.62 -10.30 -13.31
CA ILE A 815 -4.55 -11.39 -13.64
C ILE A 815 -5.82 -10.85 -14.31
N THR A 816 -6.31 -9.69 -13.85
CA THR A 816 -7.50 -9.04 -14.41
C THR A 816 -7.25 -8.53 -15.83
N ALA A 817 -6.07 -7.99 -16.11
CA ALA A 817 -5.65 -7.57 -17.44
C ALA A 817 -5.55 -8.76 -18.41
N ILE A 818 -4.91 -9.85 -17.99
CA ILE A 818 -4.82 -11.10 -18.78
C ILE A 818 -6.21 -11.64 -19.14
N LEU A 819 -7.15 -11.62 -18.19
CA LEU A 819 -8.53 -12.03 -18.43
C LEU A 819 -9.25 -11.09 -19.41
N ASP A 820 -9.08 -9.78 -19.28
CA ASP A 820 -9.71 -8.79 -20.17
C ASP A 820 -9.17 -8.85 -21.59
N ASP A 821 -7.86 -9.01 -21.76
CA ASP A 821 -7.24 -9.14 -23.08
C ASP A 821 -7.60 -10.46 -23.75
N THR A 822 -7.67 -11.55 -22.99
CA THR A 822 -8.18 -12.83 -23.52
C THR A 822 -9.64 -12.70 -23.96
N ILE A 823 -10.49 -12.02 -23.18
CA ILE A 823 -11.89 -11.77 -23.55
C ILE A 823 -11.98 -10.94 -24.84
N ARG A 824 -11.13 -9.90 -24.98
CA ARG A 824 -11.05 -9.08 -26.21
C ARG A 824 -10.60 -9.90 -27.42
N MET A 825 -9.59 -10.75 -27.28
CA MET A 825 -9.08 -11.59 -28.36
C MET A 825 -10.11 -12.65 -28.80
N ILE A 826 -10.90 -13.19 -27.88
CA ILE A 826 -11.98 -14.13 -28.22
C ILE A 826 -13.16 -13.41 -28.91
N ASP A 827 -13.37 -12.12 -28.62
CA ASP A 827 -14.35 -11.29 -29.30
C ASP A 827 -13.94 -10.90 -30.72
N ASP A 828 -12.66 -11.04 -31.09
CA ASP A 828 -12.19 -10.79 -32.45
C ASP A 828 -12.71 -11.87 -33.41
N THR A 829 -13.60 -11.45 -34.31
CA THR A 829 -14.20 -12.31 -35.33
C THR A 829 -13.21 -12.93 -36.33
N SER A 830 -11.97 -12.43 -36.39
CA SER A 830 -10.93 -12.88 -37.33
C SER A 830 -10.34 -14.27 -37.01
N LEU A 831 -10.39 -14.70 -35.75
CA LEU A 831 -9.86 -16.00 -35.29
C LEU A 831 -10.87 -17.12 -35.49
N SER A 832 -10.41 -18.35 -35.75
CA SER A 832 -11.34 -19.50 -35.82
C SER A 832 -11.88 -19.88 -34.43
N VAL A 833 -13.06 -20.49 -34.37
CA VAL A 833 -13.65 -21.00 -33.10
C VAL A 833 -12.71 -21.97 -32.38
N LYS A 834 -11.83 -22.69 -33.11
CA LYS A 834 -10.84 -23.61 -32.52
C LYS A 834 -9.72 -22.85 -31.80
N GLU A 835 -9.15 -21.84 -32.44
CA GLU A 835 -8.06 -21.02 -31.88
C GLU A 835 -8.55 -20.22 -30.66
N ARG A 836 -9.76 -19.68 -30.72
CA ARG A 836 -10.38 -18.99 -29.58
C ARG A 836 -10.64 -19.92 -28.39
N LEU A 837 -11.06 -21.16 -28.65
CA LEU A 837 -11.23 -22.17 -27.59
C LEU A 837 -9.89 -22.59 -26.98
N GLU A 838 -8.82 -22.71 -27.77
CA GLU A 838 -7.48 -23.03 -27.27
C GLU A 838 -6.93 -21.89 -26.41
N LEU A 839 -7.06 -20.65 -26.87
CA LEU A 839 -6.68 -19.45 -26.13
C LEU A 839 -7.45 -19.32 -24.81
N ALA A 840 -8.78 -19.43 -24.85
CA ALA A 840 -9.63 -19.31 -23.67
C ALA A 840 -9.35 -20.37 -22.60
N ASN A 841 -9.14 -21.62 -23.03
CA ASN A 841 -8.84 -22.72 -22.11
C ASN A 841 -7.42 -22.63 -21.53
N GLY A 842 -6.45 -22.12 -22.32
CA GLY A 842 -5.11 -21.82 -21.84
C GLY A 842 -5.14 -20.77 -20.72
N THR A 843 -5.80 -19.64 -20.95
CA THR A 843 -5.93 -18.58 -19.94
C THR A 843 -6.70 -19.06 -18.70
N LEU A 844 -7.79 -19.82 -18.86
CA LEU A 844 -8.53 -20.38 -17.71
C LEU A 844 -7.69 -21.37 -16.89
N HIS A 845 -6.75 -22.09 -17.52
CA HIS A 845 -5.83 -22.97 -16.82
C HIS A 845 -4.79 -22.16 -16.03
N GLN A 846 -4.16 -21.20 -16.68
CA GLN A 846 -3.17 -20.30 -16.09
C GLN A 846 -3.74 -19.54 -14.88
N VAL A 847 -4.93 -18.93 -15.02
CA VAL A 847 -5.58 -18.21 -13.92
C VAL A 847 -6.00 -19.15 -12.77
N ARG A 848 -6.40 -20.39 -13.04
CA ARG A 848 -6.71 -21.38 -11.98
C ARG A 848 -5.48 -21.81 -11.19
N VAL A 849 -4.29 -21.81 -11.81
CA VAL A 849 -3.03 -22.06 -11.13
C VAL A 849 -2.71 -20.88 -10.20
N TYR A 850 -2.78 -19.65 -10.71
CA TYR A 850 -2.52 -18.44 -9.92
C TYR A 850 -3.50 -18.20 -8.78
N MET A 851 -4.76 -18.65 -8.89
CA MET A 851 -5.73 -18.51 -7.80
C MET A 851 -5.38 -19.32 -6.55
N LYS A 852 -4.60 -20.41 -6.65
CA LYS A 852 -4.20 -21.20 -5.47
C LYS A 852 -3.32 -20.42 -4.50
N ASP A 853 -2.59 -19.42 -4.98
CA ASP A 853 -1.69 -18.61 -4.16
C ASP A 853 -2.40 -17.40 -3.51
N LEU A 854 -3.66 -17.14 -3.89
CA LEU A 854 -4.48 -16.01 -3.43
C LEU A 854 -5.56 -16.40 -2.40
N ASP A 855 -5.60 -17.66 -1.95
CA ASP A 855 -6.64 -18.22 -1.05
C ASP A 855 -6.81 -17.46 0.29
N ASN A 856 -5.84 -16.64 0.68
CA ASN A 856 -5.90 -15.81 1.89
C ASN A 856 -6.64 -14.46 1.72
N TYR A 857 -7.12 -14.10 0.51
CA TYR A 857 -7.72 -12.79 0.21
C TYR A 857 -9.10 -12.86 -0.46
N PRO A 858 -10.19 -13.08 0.30
CA PRO A 858 -11.52 -13.40 -0.24
C PRO A 858 -12.14 -12.33 -1.16
N SER A 859 -11.86 -11.04 -0.92
CA SER A 859 -12.41 -9.94 -1.70
C SER A 859 -11.80 -9.83 -3.10
N LEU A 860 -10.50 -10.14 -3.24
CA LEU A 860 -9.78 -10.08 -4.53
C LEU A 860 -10.11 -11.31 -5.39
N VAL A 861 -10.20 -12.49 -4.75
CA VAL A 861 -10.67 -13.73 -5.39
C VAL A 861 -12.07 -13.57 -5.98
N THR A 862 -12.95 -12.79 -5.35
CA THR A 862 -14.32 -12.55 -5.85
C THR A 862 -14.34 -11.78 -7.18
N ALA A 863 -13.44 -10.81 -7.37
CA ALA A 863 -13.35 -10.03 -8.60
C ALA A 863 -12.82 -10.86 -9.77
N ILE A 864 -11.77 -11.67 -9.52
CA ILE A 864 -11.20 -12.61 -10.50
C ILE A 864 -12.24 -13.68 -10.89
N MET A 865 -12.95 -14.25 -9.91
CA MET A 865 -14.00 -15.24 -10.16
C MET A 865 -15.13 -14.71 -11.06
N ALA A 866 -15.56 -13.47 -10.86
CA ALA A 866 -16.61 -12.87 -11.70
C ALA A 866 -16.20 -12.78 -13.19
N LYS A 867 -14.93 -12.46 -13.48
CA LYS A 867 -14.41 -12.43 -14.86
C LYS A 867 -14.12 -13.82 -15.42
N MET A 868 -13.66 -14.74 -14.59
CA MET A 868 -13.53 -16.15 -14.97
C MET A 868 -14.86 -16.78 -15.32
N ASP A 869 -15.94 -16.46 -14.61
CA ASP A 869 -17.29 -16.95 -14.91
C ASP A 869 -17.76 -16.48 -16.28
N VAL A 870 -17.47 -15.22 -16.64
CA VAL A 870 -17.74 -14.67 -17.98
C VAL A 870 -16.96 -15.43 -19.06
N LEU A 871 -15.67 -15.69 -18.84
CA LEU A 871 -14.83 -16.41 -19.80
C LEU A 871 -15.26 -17.89 -19.92
N GLN A 872 -15.57 -18.58 -18.82
CA GLN A 872 -16.06 -19.97 -18.81
C GLN A 872 -17.40 -20.10 -19.52
N TYR A 873 -18.29 -19.11 -19.35
CA TYR A 873 -19.56 -19.08 -20.06
C TYR A 873 -19.36 -18.95 -21.58
N ARG A 874 -18.46 -18.07 -22.02
CA ARG A 874 -18.10 -17.90 -23.44
C ARG A 874 -17.53 -19.19 -24.04
N VAL A 875 -16.64 -19.89 -23.31
CA VAL A 875 -16.13 -21.21 -23.70
C VAL A 875 -17.25 -22.22 -23.88
N SER A 876 -18.17 -22.32 -22.92
CA SER A 876 -19.31 -23.24 -23.00
C SER A 876 -20.20 -22.96 -24.22
N LYS A 877 -20.36 -21.69 -24.60
CA LYS A 877 -21.17 -21.29 -25.76
C LYS A 877 -20.46 -21.59 -27.08
N MET A 878 -19.15 -21.35 -27.15
CA MET A 878 -18.34 -21.70 -28.32
C MET A 878 -18.32 -23.23 -28.58
N ASP A 879 -18.28 -24.05 -27.52
CA ASP A 879 -18.39 -25.51 -27.64
C ASP A 879 -19.76 -25.97 -28.16
N GLU A 880 -20.85 -25.33 -27.72
CA GLU A 880 -22.21 -25.60 -28.23
C GLU A 880 -22.33 -25.25 -29.72
N LEU A 881 -21.73 -24.13 -30.14
CA LEU A 881 -21.68 -23.65 -31.51
C LEU A 881 -20.83 -24.58 -32.40
N LYS A 882 -19.68 -25.04 -31.92
CA LYS A 882 -18.85 -26.07 -32.55
C LYS A 882 -19.61 -27.39 -32.74
N GLY A 883 -20.41 -27.79 -31.75
CA GLY A 883 -21.27 -28.97 -31.83
C GLY A 883 -22.40 -28.84 -32.86
N LEU A 884 -23.02 -27.67 -32.98
CA LEU A 884 -24.05 -27.38 -33.98
C LEU A 884 -23.48 -27.35 -35.40
N LEU A 885 -22.31 -26.72 -35.58
CA LEU A 885 -21.57 -26.72 -36.85
C LEU A 885 -21.17 -28.13 -37.28
N GLY A 886 -20.76 -28.98 -36.33
CA GLY A 886 -20.48 -30.40 -36.58
C GLY A 886 -21.69 -31.19 -37.05
N LYS A 887 -22.86 -31.01 -36.42
CA LYS A 887 -24.11 -31.68 -36.81
C LYS A 887 -24.62 -31.22 -38.18
N LEU A 888 -24.51 -29.92 -38.49
CA LEU A 888 -24.88 -29.38 -39.80
C LEU A 888 -23.98 -29.92 -40.91
N ALA A 889 -22.71 -30.22 -40.63
CA ALA A 889 -21.79 -30.87 -41.57
C ALA A 889 -22.12 -32.37 -41.78
N GLU A 890 -22.62 -33.07 -40.75
CA GLU A 890 -23.00 -34.49 -40.83
C GLU A 890 -24.36 -34.73 -41.51
N GLU A 891 -25.31 -33.79 -41.42
CA GLU A 891 -26.68 -33.96 -41.95
C GLU A 891 -26.85 -33.66 -43.45
N GLY A 892 -25.79 -33.21 -44.15
CA GLY A 892 -25.80 -33.04 -45.61
C GLY A 892 -26.84 -32.06 -46.16
N ALA A 893 -27.40 -31.19 -45.32
CA ALA A 893 -28.38 -30.19 -45.71
C ALA A 893 -27.68 -28.87 -46.06
N ILE A 894 -27.74 -28.53 -47.35
CA ILE A 894 -27.31 -27.29 -48.06
C ILE A 894 -26.03 -27.49 -48.90
N PRO A 895 -26.17 -27.90 -50.17
CA PRO A 895 -25.15 -27.67 -51.19
C PRO A 895 -25.24 -26.21 -51.70
N GLU A 896 -24.09 -25.55 -51.86
CA GLU A 896 -23.85 -24.34 -52.67
C GLU A 896 -24.02 -22.92 -52.07
N ILE A 897 -24.07 -22.70 -50.75
CA ILE A 897 -23.86 -21.34 -50.18
C ILE A 897 -22.74 -21.27 -49.11
N VAL A 898 -22.25 -22.39 -48.59
CA VAL A 898 -21.22 -22.39 -47.52
C VAL A 898 -19.87 -22.89 -48.07
N THR A 899 -19.27 -22.14 -49.00
CA THR A 899 -17.87 -22.34 -49.39
C THR A 899 -17.05 -21.04 -49.43
N SER A 900 -17.55 -19.92 -48.91
CA SER A 900 -16.67 -18.80 -48.56
C SER A 900 -16.55 -18.72 -47.04
N GLU A 901 -15.32 -18.72 -46.54
CA GLU A 901 -14.97 -18.42 -45.14
C GLU A 901 -15.78 -17.22 -44.61
N ASP A 902 -15.97 -16.21 -45.47
CA ASP A 902 -16.71 -14.97 -45.20
C ASP A 902 -18.18 -15.16 -44.82
N ALA A 903 -18.88 -16.14 -45.42
CA ALA A 903 -20.29 -16.39 -45.11
C ALA A 903 -20.46 -17.09 -43.76
N LYS A 904 -19.44 -17.86 -43.34
CA LYS A 904 -19.37 -18.51 -42.04
C LYS A 904 -19.07 -17.47 -40.94
N LEU A 905 -18.08 -16.60 -41.17
CA LEU A 905 -17.77 -15.45 -40.31
C LEU A 905 -18.97 -14.51 -40.14
N ALA A 906 -19.73 -14.24 -41.20
CA ALA A 906 -20.88 -13.33 -41.15
C ALA A 906 -22.05 -13.88 -40.32
N ILE A 907 -22.31 -15.19 -40.40
CA ILE A 907 -23.36 -15.85 -39.59
C ILE A 907 -22.92 -15.94 -38.13
N GLU A 908 -21.63 -16.23 -37.88
CA GLU A 908 -21.04 -16.26 -36.54
C GLU A 908 -21.06 -14.87 -35.88
N GLY A 909 -20.72 -13.81 -36.61
CA GLY A 909 -20.79 -12.43 -36.12
C GLY A 909 -22.22 -11.96 -35.80
N PHE A 910 -23.22 -12.38 -36.58
CA PHE A 910 -24.62 -11.98 -36.37
C PHE A 910 -25.25 -12.66 -35.15
N LEU A 911 -24.88 -13.90 -34.86
CA LEU A 911 -25.37 -14.66 -33.69
C LEU A 911 -24.77 -14.13 -32.38
N ILE A 912 -23.47 -13.80 -32.38
CA ILE A 912 -22.77 -13.23 -31.21
C ILE A 912 -23.33 -11.83 -30.87
N GLN A 913 -23.59 -10.97 -31.87
CA GLN A 913 -24.20 -9.66 -31.64
C GLN A 913 -25.66 -9.73 -31.14
N ALA A 914 -26.44 -10.69 -31.62
CA ALA A 914 -27.82 -10.89 -31.18
C ALA A 914 -27.91 -11.39 -29.73
N GLU A 915 -26.96 -12.23 -29.29
CA GLU A 915 -26.91 -12.73 -27.92
C GLU A 915 -26.31 -11.70 -26.94
N TYR A 916 -25.31 -10.93 -27.37
CA TYR A 916 -24.77 -9.78 -26.61
C TYR A 916 -25.85 -8.73 -26.31
N ALA A 917 -26.73 -8.44 -27.27
CA ALA A 917 -27.88 -7.55 -27.06
C ALA A 917 -28.90 -8.12 -26.06
N ALA A 918 -29.13 -9.45 -26.08
CA ALA A 918 -30.06 -10.12 -25.17
C ALA A 918 -29.52 -10.24 -23.73
N GLU A 919 -28.20 -10.24 -23.54
CA GLU A 919 -27.56 -10.31 -22.23
C GLU A 919 -27.43 -8.94 -21.57
N ARG A 920 -27.19 -7.88 -22.33
CA ARG A 920 -27.23 -6.49 -21.81
C ARG A 920 -28.62 -6.14 -21.26
N LEU A 921 -29.67 -6.66 -21.89
CA LEU A 921 -31.05 -6.55 -21.38
C LEU A 921 -31.28 -7.34 -20.08
N ARG A 922 -30.71 -8.54 -19.95
CA ARG A 922 -30.82 -9.38 -18.74
C ARG A 922 -29.94 -8.92 -17.57
N HIS A 923 -28.83 -8.23 -17.86
CA HIS A 923 -27.97 -7.60 -16.86
C HIS A 923 -28.61 -6.32 -16.29
N ILE A 924 -29.38 -5.60 -17.10
CA ILE A 924 -30.25 -4.49 -16.64
C ILE A 924 -31.39 -5.03 -15.76
N GLU A 925 -31.99 -6.18 -16.10
CA GLU A 925 -33.04 -6.83 -15.29
C GLU A 925 -32.56 -7.23 -13.87
N ARG A 926 -31.33 -7.78 -13.73
CA ARG A 926 -30.78 -8.20 -12.43
C ARG A 926 -30.43 -7.07 -11.45
N LYS A 927 -30.30 -5.83 -11.90
CA LYS A 927 -30.08 -4.66 -11.01
C LYS A 927 -31.38 -3.93 -10.62
N SER A 928 -32.55 -4.37 -11.13
CA SER A 928 -33.82 -3.63 -11.00
C SER A 928 -34.86 -4.23 -10.04
N ASP A 929 -34.45 -5.19 -9.20
CA ASP A 929 -35.34 -5.91 -8.27
C ASP A 929 -35.86 -5.07 -7.08
N GLU A 930 -35.50 -3.78 -6.94
CA GLU A 930 -36.03 -2.91 -5.87
C GLU A 930 -37.28 -2.08 -6.24
N TYR A 931 -37.69 -1.99 -7.52
CA TYR A 931 -38.81 -1.11 -7.94
C TYR A 931 -40.05 -1.83 -8.51
N TRP A 932 -40.22 -3.12 -8.19
CA TRP A 932 -41.19 -4.02 -8.86
C TRP A 932 -42.60 -4.11 -8.25
N SER A 933 -43.24 -2.98 -7.89
CA SER A 933 -44.64 -3.02 -7.43
C SER A 933 -45.66 -2.14 -8.16
N LEU A 934 -45.22 -1.20 -9.01
CA LEU A 934 -46.15 -0.28 -9.71
C LEU A 934 -46.33 -0.58 -11.21
N SER A 935 -45.37 -1.25 -11.86
CA SER A 935 -45.32 -1.40 -13.33
C SER A 935 -46.10 -2.60 -13.89
N ARG A 936 -46.62 -3.49 -13.04
CA ARG A 936 -47.33 -4.71 -13.47
C ARG A 936 -48.63 -4.43 -14.24
N LYS A 937 -49.24 -3.25 -14.04
CA LYS A 937 -50.50 -2.87 -14.70
C LYS A 937 -50.32 -2.31 -16.12
N HIS A 938 -49.13 -1.78 -16.44
CA HIS A 938 -48.82 -1.27 -17.78
C HIS A 938 -48.25 -2.37 -18.70
N LEU A 939 -47.56 -3.36 -18.15
CA LEU A 939 -47.05 -4.52 -18.89
C LEU A 939 -48.18 -5.40 -19.47
N GLU A 940 -49.28 -5.61 -18.73
CA GLU A 940 -50.45 -6.36 -19.24
C GLU A 940 -51.16 -5.64 -20.41
N GLN A 941 -50.99 -4.32 -20.55
CA GLN A 941 -51.55 -3.56 -21.67
C GLN A 941 -50.63 -3.61 -22.90
N LEU A 942 -49.31 -3.63 -22.69
CA LEU A 942 -48.30 -3.76 -23.75
C LEU A 942 -48.26 -5.16 -24.37
N GLU A 943 -48.41 -6.22 -23.57
CA GLU A 943 -48.48 -7.60 -24.10
C GLU A 943 -49.70 -7.81 -25.01
N ARG A 944 -50.84 -7.18 -24.69
CA ARG A 944 -52.03 -7.21 -25.56
C ARG A 944 -51.82 -6.44 -26.86
N ALA A 945 -51.07 -5.35 -26.83
CA ALA A 945 -50.73 -4.58 -28.02
C ALA A 945 -49.72 -5.32 -28.91
N LEU A 946 -48.71 -5.97 -28.33
CA LEU A 946 -47.72 -6.77 -29.06
C LEU A 946 -48.33 -8.02 -29.71
N GLY A 947 -49.29 -8.68 -29.04
CA GLY A 947 -50.04 -9.80 -29.62
C GLY A 947 -50.85 -9.42 -30.87
N LEU A 948 -51.45 -8.23 -30.88
CA LEU A 948 -52.18 -7.71 -32.05
C LEU A 948 -51.24 -7.33 -33.22
N ILE A 949 -50.03 -6.86 -32.92
CA ILE A 949 -49.03 -6.48 -33.94
C ILE A 949 -48.37 -7.72 -34.58
N THR A 950 -48.22 -8.81 -33.82
CA THR A 950 -47.68 -10.09 -34.34
C THR A 950 -48.69 -10.83 -35.22
N GLU A 951 -49.99 -10.82 -34.89
CA GLU A 951 -51.03 -11.33 -35.80
C GLU A 951 -51.09 -10.54 -37.12
N PHE A 952 -50.94 -9.22 -37.06
CA PHE A 952 -50.96 -8.35 -38.24
C PHE A 952 -49.76 -8.59 -39.18
N HIS A 953 -48.57 -8.86 -38.63
CA HIS A 953 -47.38 -9.20 -39.41
C HIS A 953 -47.44 -10.60 -40.05
N LEU A 954 -48.05 -11.57 -39.37
CA LEU A 954 -48.24 -12.94 -39.89
C LEU A 954 -49.24 -13.00 -41.05
N GLU A 955 -50.30 -12.17 -41.02
CA GLU A 955 -51.24 -12.03 -42.15
C GLU A 955 -50.58 -11.40 -43.38
N ILE A 956 -49.73 -10.39 -43.21
CA ILE A 956 -48.98 -9.76 -44.31
C ILE A 956 -47.98 -10.73 -44.93
N TYR A 957 -47.31 -11.55 -44.11
CA TYR A 957 -46.40 -12.59 -44.59
C TYR A 957 -47.16 -13.69 -45.34
N ARG A 958 -48.31 -14.17 -44.84
CA ARG A 958 -49.16 -15.13 -45.56
C ARG A 958 -49.68 -14.58 -46.88
N ALA A 959 -50.10 -13.32 -46.93
CA ALA A 959 -50.56 -12.66 -48.15
C ALA A 959 -49.43 -12.50 -49.19
N ARG A 960 -48.19 -12.21 -48.76
CA ARG A 960 -47.01 -12.16 -49.65
C ARG A 960 -46.59 -13.54 -50.16
N THR A 961 -46.61 -14.56 -49.31
CA THR A 961 -46.24 -15.93 -49.70
C THR A 961 -47.27 -16.57 -50.64
N ILE A 962 -48.57 -16.30 -50.46
CA ILE A 962 -49.62 -16.75 -51.40
C ILE A 962 -49.49 -16.04 -52.76
N LYS A 963 -49.11 -14.76 -52.78
CA LYS A 963 -48.88 -13.99 -54.02
C LYS A 963 -47.61 -14.43 -54.76
N LEU A 964 -46.57 -14.82 -54.03
CA LEU A 964 -45.33 -15.39 -54.59
C LEU A 964 -45.54 -16.82 -55.13
N LEU A 965 -46.31 -17.66 -54.42
CA LEU A 965 -46.65 -19.02 -54.88
C LEU A 965 -47.63 -19.03 -56.07
N GLY A 966 -48.49 -18.01 -56.20
CA GLY A 966 -49.33 -17.82 -57.39
C GLY A 966 -48.52 -17.51 -58.64
N ASN A 967 -47.51 -16.64 -58.53
CA ASN A 967 -46.63 -16.25 -59.65
C ASN A 967 -45.63 -17.34 -60.07
N PHE A 968 -45.36 -18.32 -59.19
CA PHE A 968 -44.56 -19.52 -59.52
C PHE A 968 -45.37 -20.61 -60.22
N ARG A 969 -46.70 -20.49 -60.29
CA ARG A 969 -47.60 -21.46 -60.95
C ARG A 969 -48.06 -21.00 -62.34
N GLU A 970 -47.86 -19.73 -62.69
CA GLU A 970 -48.12 -19.15 -64.03
C GLU A 970 -46.84 -18.98 -64.89
N LYS A 971 -45.66 -19.19 -64.33
CA LYS A 971 -44.41 -19.42 -65.08
C LYS A 971 -44.11 -20.91 -65.12
#